data_AF-A0A6P0S4D2-F1
#
_entry.id   AF-A0A6P0S4D2-F1
#
_cell.length_a   1.000
_cell.length_b   1.000
_cell.length_c   1.000
_cell.angle_alpha   90.00
_cell.angle_beta   90.00
_cell.angle_gamma   90.00
#
_symmetry.space_group_name_H-M   'P 1'
#
loop_
_entity.id
_entity.type
_entity.pdbx_description
1 polymer ?
#
loop_
_entity_poly.entity_id
_entity_poly.type
_entity_poly.pdbx_seq_one_letter_code
_entity_poly.pdbx_strand_id
1 'polypeptide(L)'
;LASISDQQLKWDYLNYLKWTGPLALMMQLLEDREQAVRVVKLALEVDWFLGAGLAGEVKSEFQEQTVGLVLGLQLPQLLKVELMGVTKSDKAIPELINALEDSNYDVHRRAAEALGEIGSYVAVTALINALEHSYHWVRRSAAGVLGYIGSDTAVTALINVLEHSKSEVRCGAADALGKTGSDAAVPALINALKYSDDKVCRKAAKALGKIGSDAAVPALINALKYSDYKVCRQAAKALGKIGSDAAVPALTNALKYSDYDMMRSMAAKSLGKIGSHTAVPALINALEDSDYYVRGRAVEALGKIGSDAVVLTLINALKNADHYVRCKAVEALGKIGSDAAVPVLINALKNVDPYMRCKALEALGKIGSDAAVTALINALEDSEFYVPSRAAEALGQIGSDTAVPALINHVLEYSDYELPNRAAEALRKIGSDSAIPAFINALEHPKSEVRQRAADALGQIGSDAAVPALVNALEHSKPEVCCSAAEALGKIGSDTAVPALINALEHSNSDVCKSAAIALGQIGSDAAVPALINALEHSDYDVCRRAAIALGEIGSEMDSDAVVPILINTLENSSYYVLWRAAYALGEIGSDTAILELINKLQDHNFTTANRGDTLNQTLTALQTIQEHCLYYRPPPKLTMPKTLSHNYALLIGVGESAYPQWSLSVTVKDTLALKSLLTDPNLCGYVDDEQHLRLLNDAIATKESILSNLNWLQQQTAADSEATVFVYYSGHGWLDNATGRYYLIPHDVEPFDIPNSALPADTFTEALRQIPAQRLLVIIDSCHAAGMATAKNAPVETLHATSLRLPNNFLPTALPKELIDKLKQGTGRAVFTSSTGEQQSWIRPDGKMSIYTFHFLEALQGAANQPGDQVVTVSNLMNYVGKTVPDSAKQLCQAKQTPFFDLATEDFPVALLHGGKGMPQQGWDEVKAEAQERISQISNVSVEGNQSQMNLSGGSTNININAAGDISNVGIS
;
A
#
# COMPACT_ATOMS: atom_id res chain seq x y z
N LEU A 1 17.04 -36.36 -7.76
CA LEU A 1 16.58 -36.12 -9.15
C LEU A 1 16.45 -37.40 -9.97
N ALA A 2 17.46 -38.27 -10.02
CA ALA A 2 17.43 -39.49 -10.84
C ALA A 2 16.32 -40.50 -10.47
N SER A 3 15.86 -40.51 -9.21
CA SER A 3 14.78 -41.38 -8.71
C SER A 3 13.38 -40.78 -8.80
N ILE A 4 13.24 -39.50 -9.20
CA ILE A 4 11.96 -38.79 -9.25
C ILE A 4 11.45 -38.82 -10.69
N SER A 5 10.19 -39.23 -10.90
CA SER A 5 9.58 -39.26 -12.23
C SER A 5 9.38 -37.86 -12.84
N ASP A 6 9.28 -37.76 -14.16
CA ASP A 6 9.04 -36.48 -14.85
C ASP A 6 7.74 -35.80 -14.37
N GLN A 7 6.68 -36.58 -14.20
CA GLN A 7 5.37 -36.10 -13.73
C GLN A 7 5.47 -35.53 -12.31
N GLN A 8 6.16 -36.25 -11.42
CA GLN A 8 6.34 -35.86 -10.04
C GLN A 8 7.25 -34.64 -9.92
N LEU A 9 8.30 -34.55 -10.73
CA LEU A 9 9.19 -33.40 -10.76
C LEU A 9 8.47 -32.14 -11.25
N LYS A 10 7.64 -32.27 -12.29
CA LYS A 10 6.79 -31.18 -12.78
C LYS A 10 5.84 -30.68 -11.71
N TRP A 11 5.06 -31.59 -11.12
CA TRP A 11 4.02 -31.22 -10.15
C TRP A 11 4.59 -30.71 -8.83
N ASP A 12 5.53 -31.44 -8.22
CA ASP A 12 5.92 -31.15 -6.83
C ASP A 12 6.96 -30.01 -6.73
N TYR A 13 7.70 -29.73 -7.81
CA TYR A 13 8.84 -28.80 -7.78
C TYR A 13 8.81 -27.72 -8.85
N LEU A 14 8.42 -28.02 -10.10
CA LEU A 14 8.51 -27.06 -11.21
C LEU A 14 7.23 -26.23 -11.40
N ASN A 15 6.07 -26.70 -10.95
CA ASN A 15 4.80 -25.97 -11.06
C ASN A 15 4.58 -24.95 -9.93
N TYR A 16 5.58 -24.75 -9.07
CA TYR A 16 5.50 -23.90 -7.88
C TYR A 16 6.59 -22.84 -7.91
N LEU A 17 6.20 -21.57 -8.07
CA LEU A 17 7.12 -20.42 -8.11
C LEU A 17 8.04 -20.34 -6.88
N LYS A 18 7.61 -20.85 -5.72
CA LYS A 18 8.41 -20.91 -4.49
C LYS A 18 9.73 -21.68 -4.61
N TRP A 19 9.81 -22.64 -5.54
CA TRP A 19 11.03 -23.42 -5.74
C TRP A 19 11.99 -22.77 -6.74
N THR A 20 11.63 -21.70 -7.45
CA THR A 20 12.51 -21.01 -8.41
C THR A 20 13.90 -20.73 -7.84
N GLY A 21 13.98 -20.02 -6.69
CA GLY A 21 15.24 -19.67 -6.04
C GLY A 21 16.04 -20.89 -5.52
N PRO A 22 15.43 -21.78 -4.72
CA PRO A 22 16.11 -23.01 -4.27
C PRO A 22 16.54 -23.93 -5.42
N LEU A 23 15.70 -24.08 -6.46
CA LEU A 23 16.05 -24.86 -7.65
C LEU A 23 17.23 -24.23 -8.37
N ALA A 24 17.23 -22.91 -8.58
CA ALA A 24 18.38 -22.21 -9.17
C ALA A 24 19.69 -22.53 -8.43
N LEU A 25 19.69 -22.44 -7.09
CA LEU A 25 20.86 -22.83 -6.28
C LEU A 25 21.23 -24.31 -6.45
N MET A 26 20.25 -25.21 -6.51
CA MET A 26 20.48 -26.63 -6.74
C MET A 26 21.01 -26.93 -8.14
N MET A 27 20.59 -26.17 -9.18
CA MET A 27 21.06 -26.34 -10.56
C MET A 27 22.57 -26.13 -10.66
N GLN A 28 23.15 -25.24 -9.83
CA GLN A 28 24.61 -25.03 -9.76
C GLN A 28 25.36 -26.21 -9.14
N LEU A 29 24.69 -27.03 -8.31
CA LEU A 29 25.26 -28.19 -7.63
C LEU A 29 25.16 -29.48 -8.45
N LEU A 30 24.44 -29.47 -9.58
CA LEU A 30 24.32 -30.65 -10.43
C LEU A 30 25.63 -30.92 -11.16
N GLU A 31 26.19 -32.10 -10.90
CA GLU A 31 27.37 -32.61 -11.62
C GLU A 31 26.99 -33.32 -12.93
N ASP A 32 25.74 -33.78 -13.05
CA ASP A 32 25.25 -34.52 -14.20
C ASP A 32 24.53 -33.58 -15.19
N ARG A 33 25.15 -33.41 -16.36
CA ARG A 33 24.64 -32.61 -17.48
C ARG A 33 23.27 -33.07 -17.96
N GLU A 34 23.02 -34.38 -18.07
CA GLU A 34 21.74 -34.89 -18.58
C GLU A 34 20.61 -34.58 -17.60
N GLN A 35 20.87 -34.65 -16.30
CA GLN A 35 19.90 -34.26 -15.28
C GLN A 35 19.61 -32.77 -15.30
N ALA A 36 20.64 -31.91 -15.45
CA ALA A 36 20.44 -30.47 -15.56
C ALA A 36 19.59 -30.11 -16.79
N VAL A 37 19.88 -30.71 -17.94
CA VAL A 37 19.11 -30.52 -19.18
C VAL A 37 17.68 -31.04 -19.03
N ARG A 38 17.48 -32.20 -18.39
CA ARG A 38 16.16 -32.76 -18.12
C ARG A 38 15.30 -31.81 -17.29
N VAL A 39 15.84 -31.27 -16.19
CA VAL A 39 15.10 -30.35 -15.30
C VAL A 39 14.70 -29.08 -16.06
N VAL A 40 15.63 -28.45 -16.79
CA VAL A 40 15.34 -27.24 -17.59
C VAL A 40 14.28 -27.50 -18.66
N LYS A 41 14.38 -28.65 -19.35
CA LYS A 41 13.38 -29.02 -20.37
C LYS A 41 11.99 -29.18 -19.76
N LEU A 42 11.88 -29.91 -18.66
CA LEU A 42 10.61 -30.11 -17.98
C LEU A 42 10.07 -28.79 -17.40
N ALA A 43 10.93 -27.89 -16.96
CA ALA A 43 10.56 -26.57 -16.48
C ALA A 43 9.97 -25.72 -17.60
N LEU A 44 10.60 -25.70 -18.79
CA LEU A 44 10.08 -25.02 -19.98
C LEU A 44 8.74 -25.58 -20.47
N GLU A 45 8.44 -26.85 -20.20
CA GLU A 45 7.13 -27.45 -20.51
C GLU A 45 6.04 -27.02 -19.52
N VAL A 46 6.40 -26.51 -18.35
CA VAL A 46 5.50 -26.03 -17.31
C VAL A 46 5.34 -24.51 -17.37
N ASP A 47 6.47 -23.79 -17.41
CA ASP A 47 6.55 -22.34 -17.44
C ASP A 47 7.83 -21.89 -18.18
N TRP A 48 7.67 -21.08 -19.23
CA TRP A 48 8.78 -20.62 -20.07
C TRP A 48 9.77 -19.72 -19.32
N PHE A 49 9.30 -18.85 -18.43
CA PHE A 49 10.15 -17.92 -17.67
C PHE A 49 10.94 -18.66 -16.59
N LEU A 50 10.31 -19.58 -15.87
CA LEU A 50 10.99 -20.48 -14.94
C LEU A 50 12.08 -21.28 -15.65
N GLY A 51 11.72 -21.94 -16.76
CA GLY A 51 12.66 -22.77 -17.49
C GLY A 51 13.82 -21.95 -18.08
N ALA A 52 13.56 -20.72 -18.56
CA ALA A 52 14.59 -19.81 -19.01
C ALA A 52 15.53 -19.37 -17.87
N GLY A 53 15.00 -19.04 -16.70
CA GLY A 53 15.80 -18.69 -15.52
C GLY A 53 16.69 -19.85 -15.08
N LEU A 54 16.12 -21.06 -14.96
CA LEU A 54 16.90 -22.26 -14.60
C LEU A 54 17.94 -22.63 -15.66
N ALA A 55 17.68 -22.35 -16.94
CA ALA A 55 18.65 -22.57 -18.01
C ALA A 55 19.94 -21.76 -17.82
N GLY A 56 19.85 -20.60 -17.18
CA GLY A 56 20.97 -19.74 -16.79
C GLY A 56 21.69 -20.15 -15.51
N GLU A 57 20.97 -20.78 -14.58
CA GLU A 57 21.47 -21.11 -13.25
C GLU A 57 22.19 -22.45 -13.17
N VAL A 58 22.26 -23.20 -14.28
CA VAL A 58 23.14 -24.38 -14.36
C VAL A 58 24.61 -23.99 -14.37
N LYS A 59 25.48 -24.95 -14.07
CA LYS A 59 26.94 -24.81 -14.28
C LYS A 59 27.24 -24.26 -15.67
N SER A 60 28.20 -23.34 -15.74
CA SER A 60 28.55 -22.60 -16.95
C SER A 60 28.85 -23.49 -18.17
N GLU A 61 29.44 -24.66 -17.96
CA GLU A 61 29.71 -25.68 -18.99
C GLU A 61 28.45 -26.33 -19.60
N PHE A 62 27.30 -26.27 -18.91
CA PHE A 62 26.02 -26.81 -19.40
C PHE A 62 25.13 -25.73 -20.03
N GLN A 63 25.37 -24.45 -19.73
CA GLN A 63 24.52 -23.33 -20.16
C GLN A 63 24.34 -23.26 -21.68
N GLU A 64 25.34 -23.69 -22.46
CA GLU A 64 25.24 -23.68 -23.92
C GLU A 64 24.11 -24.59 -24.44
N GLN A 65 23.90 -25.74 -23.80
CA GLN A 65 22.82 -26.64 -24.17
C GLN A 65 21.48 -26.21 -23.58
N THR A 66 21.45 -25.74 -22.33
CA THR A 66 20.19 -25.35 -21.66
C THR A 66 19.63 -24.05 -22.21
N VAL A 67 20.45 -23.02 -22.45
CA VAL A 67 20.04 -21.79 -23.16
C VAL A 67 19.66 -22.13 -24.61
N GLY A 68 20.35 -23.11 -25.22
CA GLY A 68 19.98 -23.68 -26.51
C GLY A 68 18.55 -24.24 -26.57
N LEU A 69 18.03 -24.79 -25.47
CA LEU A 69 16.62 -25.23 -25.39
C LEU A 69 15.66 -24.05 -25.47
N VAL A 70 15.95 -22.96 -24.77
CA VAL A 70 15.14 -21.73 -24.80
C VAL A 70 15.15 -21.12 -26.21
N LEU A 71 16.31 -21.11 -26.87
CA LEU A 71 16.46 -20.66 -28.26
C LEU A 71 15.69 -21.55 -29.27
N GLY A 72 15.49 -22.82 -28.95
CA GLY A 72 14.78 -23.80 -29.79
C GLY A 72 13.26 -23.67 -29.74
N LEU A 73 12.71 -22.90 -28.79
CA LEU A 73 11.26 -22.70 -28.66
C LEU A 73 10.71 -21.94 -29.88
N GLN A 74 9.55 -22.41 -30.39
CA GLN A 74 8.86 -21.79 -31.52
C GLN A 74 7.97 -20.64 -31.03
N LEU A 75 8.60 -19.51 -30.67
CA LEU A 75 7.95 -18.33 -30.10
C LEU A 75 8.15 -17.07 -30.98
N PRO A 76 7.28 -16.05 -30.85
CA PRO A 76 7.53 -14.74 -31.44
C PRO A 76 8.85 -14.14 -30.96
N GLN A 77 9.55 -13.42 -31.85
CA GLN A 77 10.91 -12.90 -31.58
C GLN A 77 10.99 -12.02 -30.33
N LEU A 78 9.95 -11.21 -30.06
CA LEU A 78 9.90 -10.35 -28.87
C LEU A 78 9.96 -11.17 -27.57
N LEU A 79 9.12 -12.21 -27.46
CA LEU A 79 9.08 -13.10 -26.30
C LEU A 79 10.37 -13.91 -26.18
N LYS A 80 10.95 -14.31 -27.31
CA LYS A 80 12.23 -15.01 -27.34
C LYS A 80 13.36 -14.15 -26.75
N VAL A 81 13.43 -12.88 -27.14
CA VAL A 81 14.42 -11.91 -26.62
C VAL A 81 14.22 -11.63 -25.14
N GLU A 82 12.97 -11.58 -24.67
CA GLU A 82 12.64 -11.45 -23.25
C GLU A 82 13.12 -12.66 -22.44
N LEU A 83 12.80 -13.88 -22.88
CA LEU A 83 13.27 -15.10 -22.22
C LEU A 83 14.80 -15.19 -22.24
N MET A 84 15.48 -14.70 -23.29
CA MET A 84 16.94 -14.62 -23.32
C MET A 84 17.50 -13.73 -22.20
N GLY A 85 16.90 -12.59 -21.90
CA GLY A 85 17.29 -11.74 -20.78
C GLY A 85 17.15 -12.44 -19.43
N VAL A 86 16.03 -13.16 -19.24
CA VAL A 86 15.71 -13.93 -18.03
C VAL A 86 16.77 -15.02 -17.75
N THR A 87 17.42 -15.57 -18.77
CA THR A 87 18.51 -16.54 -18.56
C THR A 87 19.72 -15.96 -17.84
N LYS A 88 19.96 -14.64 -17.88
CA LYS A 88 21.16 -14.00 -17.33
C LYS A 88 22.50 -14.64 -17.77
N SER A 89 22.50 -15.37 -18.89
CA SER A 89 23.66 -16.14 -19.36
C SER A 89 24.36 -15.44 -20.52
N ASP A 90 25.70 -15.43 -20.49
CA ASP A 90 26.51 -14.94 -21.61
C ASP A 90 26.26 -15.72 -22.91
N LYS A 91 25.73 -16.94 -22.82
CA LYS A 91 25.37 -17.77 -23.98
C LYS A 91 24.20 -17.20 -24.78
N ALA A 92 23.38 -16.32 -24.18
CA ALA A 92 22.27 -15.64 -24.86
C ALA A 92 22.71 -14.38 -25.63
N ILE A 93 23.89 -13.82 -25.31
CA ILE A 93 24.37 -12.54 -25.87
C ILE A 93 24.43 -12.52 -27.40
N PRO A 94 24.92 -13.55 -28.12
CA PRO A 94 24.97 -13.51 -29.58
C PRO A 94 23.60 -13.29 -30.24
N GLU A 95 22.55 -13.90 -29.71
CA GLU A 95 21.19 -13.73 -30.22
C GLU A 95 20.64 -12.33 -29.91
N LEU A 96 20.92 -11.83 -28.70
CA LEU A 96 20.54 -10.48 -28.31
C LEU A 96 21.25 -9.41 -29.16
N ILE A 97 22.51 -9.62 -29.53
CA ILE A 97 23.25 -8.73 -30.45
C ILE A 97 22.55 -8.71 -31.82
N ASN A 98 22.14 -9.86 -32.36
CA ASN A 98 21.39 -9.90 -33.61
C ASN A 98 20.04 -9.17 -33.48
N ALA A 99 19.35 -9.34 -32.35
CA ALA A 99 18.06 -8.70 -32.09
C ALA A 99 18.14 -7.17 -31.92
N LEU A 100 19.31 -6.61 -31.58
CA LEU A 100 19.52 -5.15 -31.60
C LEU A 100 19.34 -4.54 -33.00
N GLU A 101 19.54 -5.33 -34.05
CA GLU A 101 19.39 -4.88 -35.44
C GLU A 101 17.99 -5.10 -36.01
N ASP A 102 17.05 -5.61 -35.20
CA ASP A 102 15.69 -5.89 -35.65
C ASP A 102 14.95 -4.60 -36.07
N SER A 103 14.23 -4.70 -37.17
CA SER A 103 13.39 -3.63 -37.71
C SER A 103 12.23 -3.23 -36.79
N ASN A 104 11.78 -4.14 -35.93
CA ASN A 104 10.75 -3.91 -34.94
C ASN A 104 11.34 -3.15 -33.73
N TYR A 105 10.73 -2.01 -33.42
CA TYR A 105 11.13 -1.15 -32.30
C TYR A 105 11.13 -1.87 -30.95
N ASP A 106 10.12 -2.68 -30.67
CA ASP A 106 9.98 -3.35 -29.37
C ASP A 106 11.04 -4.44 -29.20
N VAL A 107 11.40 -5.13 -30.30
CA VAL A 107 12.40 -6.20 -30.29
C VAL A 107 13.79 -5.63 -30.01
N HIS A 108 14.26 -4.62 -30.73
CA HIS A 108 15.59 -4.08 -30.49
C HIS A 108 15.71 -3.31 -29.17
N ARG A 109 14.62 -2.69 -28.70
CA ARG A 109 14.60 -2.05 -27.37
C ARG A 109 14.73 -3.11 -26.29
N ARG A 110 13.93 -4.17 -26.35
CA ARG A 110 13.97 -5.27 -25.38
C ARG A 110 15.30 -6.03 -25.44
N ALA A 111 15.92 -6.16 -26.61
CA ALA A 111 17.24 -6.78 -26.74
C ALA A 111 18.33 -5.99 -26.01
N ALA A 112 18.28 -4.65 -26.07
CA ALA A 112 19.18 -3.81 -25.29
C ALA A 112 18.92 -3.97 -23.78
N GLU A 113 17.65 -4.02 -23.35
CA GLU A 113 17.26 -4.24 -21.95
C GLU A 113 17.72 -5.60 -21.43
N ALA A 114 17.51 -6.67 -22.19
CA ALA A 114 17.95 -8.02 -21.88
C ALA A 114 19.47 -8.13 -21.74
N LEU A 115 20.25 -7.45 -22.60
CA LEU A 115 21.70 -7.32 -22.40
C LEU A 115 22.05 -6.60 -21.10
N GLY A 116 21.24 -5.61 -20.71
CA GLY A 116 21.39 -4.92 -19.43
C GLY A 116 21.07 -5.80 -18.22
N GLU A 117 20.03 -6.62 -18.30
CA GLU A 117 19.63 -7.59 -17.28
C GLU A 117 20.69 -8.68 -17.07
N ILE A 118 21.34 -9.15 -18.15
CA ILE A 118 22.48 -10.07 -18.06
C ILE A 118 23.63 -9.39 -17.29
N GLY A 119 23.93 -8.13 -17.56
CA GLY A 119 24.83 -7.29 -16.76
C GLY A 119 26.30 -7.75 -16.71
N SER A 120 26.68 -8.82 -17.41
CA SER A 120 28.04 -9.35 -17.45
C SER A 120 29.01 -8.42 -18.16
N TYR A 121 30.32 -8.62 -17.96
CA TYR A 121 31.35 -7.88 -18.68
C TYR A 121 31.19 -7.98 -20.21
N VAL A 122 30.79 -9.16 -20.70
CA VAL A 122 30.56 -9.39 -22.13
C VAL A 122 29.32 -8.64 -22.62
N ALA A 123 28.23 -8.64 -21.85
CA ALA A 123 26.99 -7.94 -22.21
C ALA A 123 27.18 -6.41 -22.19
N VAL A 124 27.87 -5.89 -21.18
CA VAL A 124 28.27 -4.47 -21.10
C VAL A 124 29.18 -4.10 -22.28
N THR A 125 30.14 -4.95 -22.64
CA THR A 125 31.00 -4.74 -23.82
C THR A 125 30.20 -4.74 -25.12
N ALA A 126 29.21 -5.63 -25.25
CA ALA A 126 28.32 -5.66 -26.41
C ALA A 126 27.50 -4.37 -26.54
N LEU A 127 26.95 -3.87 -25.43
CA LEU A 127 26.25 -2.58 -25.40
C LEU A 127 27.20 -1.41 -25.72
N ILE A 128 28.46 -1.46 -25.30
CA ILE A 128 29.46 -0.45 -25.66
C ILE A 128 29.75 -0.47 -27.16
N ASN A 129 29.96 -1.64 -27.75
CA ASN A 129 30.14 -1.77 -29.20
C ASN A 129 28.91 -1.25 -29.96
N ALA A 130 27.71 -1.44 -29.41
CA ALA A 130 26.46 -0.91 -29.97
C ALA A 130 26.38 0.63 -29.96
N LEU A 131 27.21 1.35 -29.17
CA LEU A 131 27.35 2.81 -29.27
C LEU A 131 27.99 3.26 -30.59
N GLU A 132 28.69 2.36 -31.28
CA GLU A 132 29.30 2.62 -32.58
C GLU A 132 28.43 2.23 -33.78
N HIS A 133 27.26 1.66 -33.50
CA HIS A 133 26.41 1.09 -34.53
C HIS A 133 25.97 2.13 -35.57
N SER A 134 25.80 1.74 -36.83
CA SER A 134 25.39 2.63 -37.94
C SER A 134 24.01 3.25 -37.70
N TYR A 135 23.07 2.45 -37.18
CA TYR A 135 21.73 2.90 -36.80
C TYR A 135 21.69 3.73 -35.53
N HIS A 136 21.02 4.88 -35.60
CA HIS A 136 20.95 5.84 -34.50
C HIS A 136 20.08 5.37 -33.32
N TRP A 137 19.08 4.52 -33.55
CA TRP A 137 18.26 3.95 -32.48
C TRP A 137 19.05 2.95 -31.62
N VAL A 138 19.85 2.08 -32.24
CA VAL A 138 20.74 1.14 -31.53
C VAL A 138 21.67 1.87 -30.58
N ARG A 139 22.35 2.92 -31.06
CA ARG A 139 23.21 3.77 -30.23
C ARG A 139 22.45 4.40 -29.05
N ARG A 140 21.20 4.82 -29.27
CA ARG A 140 20.36 5.46 -28.24
C ARG A 140 19.91 4.45 -27.18
N SER A 141 19.49 3.26 -27.58
CA SER A 141 19.09 2.18 -26.68
C SER A 141 20.28 1.73 -25.83
N ALA A 142 21.43 1.49 -26.45
CA ALA A 142 22.67 1.15 -25.76
C ALA A 142 23.09 2.21 -24.73
N ALA A 143 23.10 3.50 -25.11
CA ALA A 143 23.39 4.60 -24.17
C ALA A 143 22.31 4.78 -23.08
N GLY A 144 21.08 4.34 -23.35
CA GLY A 144 19.99 4.30 -22.37
C GLY A 144 20.26 3.26 -21.30
N VAL A 145 20.45 2.02 -21.75
CA VAL A 145 20.65 0.86 -20.88
C VAL A 145 21.96 0.99 -20.10
N LEU A 146 23.09 1.33 -20.72
CA LEU A 146 24.35 1.56 -20.01
C LEU A 146 24.24 2.65 -18.93
N GLY A 147 23.42 3.67 -19.18
CA GLY A 147 23.13 4.72 -18.19
C GLY A 147 22.25 4.25 -17.03
N TYR A 148 21.40 3.24 -17.24
CA TYR A 148 20.53 2.64 -16.22
C TYR A 148 21.24 1.56 -15.40
N ILE A 149 22.08 0.72 -16.04
CA ILE A 149 22.89 -0.30 -15.36
C ILE A 149 23.70 0.34 -14.23
N GLY A 150 24.36 1.48 -14.51
CA GLY A 150 25.01 2.30 -13.49
C GLY A 150 26.15 1.64 -12.68
N SER A 151 26.48 0.38 -12.95
CA SER A 151 27.51 -0.38 -12.23
C SER A 151 28.90 0.22 -12.43
N ASP A 152 29.81 0.01 -11.48
CA ASP A 152 31.19 0.51 -11.56
C ASP A 152 31.90 0.08 -12.85
N THR A 153 31.62 -1.15 -13.31
CA THR A 153 32.12 -1.68 -14.58
C THR A 153 31.57 -0.88 -15.77
N ALA A 154 30.26 -0.61 -15.80
CA ALA A 154 29.63 0.17 -16.86
C ALA A 154 30.12 1.63 -16.84
N VAL A 155 30.24 2.26 -15.67
CA VAL A 155 30.76 3.62 -15.50
C VAL A 155 32.22 3.69 -15.98
N THR A 156 33.08 2.77 -15.54
CA THR A 156 34.49 2.71 -15.96
C THR A 156 34.63 2.55 -17.47
N ALA A 157 33.83 1.66 -18.05
CA ALA A 157 33.89 1.44 -19.48
C ALA A 157 33.35 2.64 -20.28
N LEU A 158 32.28 3.29 -19.83
CA LEU A 158 31.78 4.54 -20.41
C LEU A 158 32.80 5.70 -20.29
N ILE A 159 33.57 5.78 -19.19
CA ILE A 159 34.66 6.75 -19.03
C ILE A 159 35.70 6.55 -20.13
N ASN A 160 36.12 5.31 -20.40
CA ASN A 160 37.08 5.03 -21.48
C ASN A 160 36.52 5.41 -22.86
N VAL A 161 35.22 5.23 -23.09
CA VAL A 161 34.56 5.59 -24.35
C VAL A 161 34.50 7.10 -24.59
N LEU A 162 34.68 7.94 -23.56
CA LEU A 162 34.83 9.40 -23.75
C LEU A 162 36.09 9.77 -24.56
N GLU A 163 37.08 8.88 -24.67
CA GLU A 163 38.30 9.09 -25.47
C GLU A 163 38.18 8.52 -26.89
N HIS A 164 37.00 8.02 -27.26
CA HIS A 164 36.78 7.40 -28.56
C HIS A 164 37.02 8.37 -29.73
N SER A 165 37.51 7.87 -30.87
CA SER A 165 37.86 8.66 -32.05
C SER A 165 36.65 9.43 -32.65
N LYS A 166 35.47 8.80 -32.67
CA LYS A 166 34.23 9.36 -33.22
C LYS A 166 33.46 10.22 -32.21
N SER A 167 33.07 11.43 -32.61
CA SER A 167 32.35 12.40 -31.75
C SER A 167 30.98 11.94 -31.28
N GLU A 168 30.28 11.17 -32.10
CA GLU A 168 28.94 10.63 -31.84
C GLU A 168 28.97 9.65 -30.67
N VAL A 169 30.02 8.83 -30.62
CA VAL A 169 30.24 7.82 -29.58
C VAL A 169 30.57 8.51 -28.26
N ARG A 170 31.47 9.51 -28.28
CA ARG A 170 31.77 10.35 -27.10
C ARG A 170 30.51 11.06 -26.58
N CYS A 171 29.64 11.54 -27.47
CA CYS A 171 28.37 12.16 -27.08
C CYS A 171 27.40 11.18 -26.41
N GLY A 172 27.35 9.93 -26.91
CA GLY A 172 26.57 8.85 -26.32
C GLY A 172 27.06 8.50 -24.92
N ALA A 173 28.38 8.31 -24.77
CA ALA A 173 29.01 8.05 -23.48
C ALA A 173 28.77 9.17 -22.47
N ALA A 174 28.94 10.43 -22.87
CA ALA A 174 28.65 11.57 -21.98
C ALA A 174 27.19 11.61 -21.51
N ASP A 175 26.20 11.33 -22.39
CA ASP A 175 24.80 11.31 -21.97
C ASP A 175 24.45 10.11 -21.09
N ALA A 176 25.07 8.94 -21.34
CA ALA A 176 24.94 7.75 -20.50
C ALA A 176 25.52 8.00 -19.09
N LEU A 177 26.76 8.50 -19.00
CA LEU A 177 27.40 8.88 -17.73
C LEU A 177 26.56 9.89 -16.95
N GLY A 178 25.97 10.89 -17.64
CA GLY A 178 25.06 11.83 -17.00
C GLY A 178 23.75 11.21 -16.48
N LYS A 179 23.33 10.04 -16.97
CA LYS A 179 22.18 9.28 -16.44
C LYS A 179 22.59 8.40 -15.26
N THR A 180 23.81 7.87 -15.26
CA THR A 180 24.31 7.07 -14.12
C THR A 180 24.32 7.87 -12.82
N GLY A 181 24.51 9.20 -12.90
CA GLY A 181 24.65 10.06 -11.72
C GLY A 181 25.95 9.82 -10.94
N SER A 182 26.88 9.00 -11.44
CA SER A 182 28.08 8.62 -10.72
C SER A 182 29.12 9.74 -10.67
N ASP A 183 29.54 10.10 -9.46
CA ASP A 183 30.62 11.07 -9.22
C ASP A 183 31.96 10.61 -9.79
N ALA A 184 32.18 9.31 -9.95
CA ALA A 184 33.39 8.76 -10.56
C ALA A 184 33.56 9.22 -12.02
N ALA A 185 32.46 9.59 -12.70
CA ALA A 185 32.49 10.10 -14.07
C ALA A 185 32.93 11.57 -14.17
N VAL A 186 32.88 12.33 -13.08
CA VAL A 186 33.09 13.79 -13.07
C VAL A 186 34.46 14.19 -13.62
N PRO A 187 35.60 13.58 -13.22
CA PRO A 187 36.91 13.94 -13.76
C PRO A 187 37.01 13.75 -15.28
N ALA A 188 36.47 12.64 -15.80
CA ALA A 188 36.50 12.33 -17.23
C ALA A 188 35.60 13.28 -18.03
N LEU A 189 34.42 13.60 -17.51
CA LEU A 189 33.52 14.58 -18.12
C LEU A 189 34.10 16.00 -18.09
N ILE A 190 34.84 16.38 -17.04
CA ILE A 190 35.61 17.64 -16.99
C ILE A 190 36.68 17.67 -18.09
N ASN A 191 37.36 16.54 -18.34
CA ASN A 191 38.34 16.46 -19.43
C ASN A 191 37.67 16.59 -20.80
N ALA A 192 36.55 15.89 -21.02
CA ALA A 192 35.75 15.97 -22.24
C ALA A 192 35.20 17.39 -22.49
N LEU A 193 34.95 18.17 -21.44
CA LEU A 193 34.55 19.58 -21.55
C LEU A 193 35.68 20.50 -22.04
N LYS A 194 36.95 20.13 -21.86
CA LYS A 194 38.12 20.97 -22.22
C LYS A 194 38.66 20.70 -23.63
N TYR A 195 38.76 19.44 -24.04
CA TYR A 195 39.56 19.03 -25.21
C TYR A 195 38.75 18.33 -26.30
N SER A 196 37.46 18.65 -26.45
CA SER A 196 36.59 18.04 -27.47
C SER A 196 35.90 19.08 -28.35
N ASP A 197 35.24 18.61 -29.42
CA ASP A 197 34.36 19.44 -30.23
C ASP A 197 33.14 19.98 -29.46
N ASP A 198 32.48 20.99 -30.01
CA ASP A 198 31.34 21.68 -29.38
C ASP A 198 30.16 20.75 -29.05
N LYS A 199 29.92 19.67 -29.81
CA LYS A 199 28.81 18.76 -29.52
C LYS A 199 29.11 17.97 -28.25
N VAL A 200 30.32 17.43 -28.14
CA VAL A 200 30.78 16.66 -26.97
C VAL A 200 30.87 17.57 -25.75
N CYS A 201 31.43 18.77 -25.87
CA CYS A 201 31.51 19.74 -24.76
C CYS A 201 30.13 20.05 -24.17
N ARG A 202 29.12 20.25 -25.02
CA ARG A 202 27.73 20.47 -24.55
C ARG A 202 27.14 19.26 -23.87
N LYS A 203 27.43 18.05 -24.36
CA LYS A 203 26.96 16.81 -23.72
C LYS A 203 27.64 16.60 -22.38
N ALA A 204 28.95 16.83 -22.29
CA ALA A 204 29.71 16.79 -21.04
C ALA A 204 29.18 17.81 -20.03
N ALA A 205 29.02 19.08 -20.40
CA ALA A 205 28.42 20.09 -19.51
C ALA A 205 27.00 19.72 -19.06
N LYS A 206 26.16 19.18 -19.96
CA LYS A 206 24.82 18.69 -19.61
C LYS A 206 24.89 17.52 -18.62
N ALA A 207 25.82 16.59 -18.81
CA ALA A 207 26.01 15.43 -17.96
C ALA A 207 26.49 15.84 -16.56
N LEU A 208 27.50 16.71 -16.47
CA LEU A 208 27.97 17.29 -15.21
C LEU A 208 26.83 17.97 -14.44
N GLY A 209 25.99 18.75 -15.13
CA GLY A 209 24.81 19.37 -14.52
C GLY A 209 23.65 18.42 -14.21
N LYS A 210 23.66 17.17 -14.69
CA LYS A 210 22.72 16.12 -14.27
C LYS A 210 23.24 15.37 -13.04
N ILE A 211 24.54 15.07 -13.02
CA ILE A 211 25.23 14.46 -11.88
C ILE A 211 25.11 15.38 -10.65
N GLY A 212 25.25 16.69 -10.84
CA GLY A 212 25.02 17.66 -9.76
C GLY A 212 26.22 17.86 -8.82
N SER A 213 27.38 17.30 -9.16
CA SER A 213 28.58 17.38 -8.32
C SER A 213 29.21 18.77 -8.30
N ASP A 214 29.47 19.30 -7.09
CA ASP A 214 30.17 20.57 -6.88
C ASP A 214 31.60 20.58 -7.44
N ALA A 215 32.24 19.41 -7.54
CA ALA A 215 33.56 19.27 -8.14
C ALA A 215 33.60 19.72 -9.62
N ALA A 216 32.44 19.72 -10.30
CA ALA A 216 32.32 20.19 -11.68
C ALA A 216 32.29 21.72 -11.81
N VAL A 217 31.98 22.45 -10.74
CA VAL A 217 31.72 23.90 -10.77
C VAL A 217 32.90 24.70 -11.32
N PRO A 218 34.16 24.49 -10.89
CA PRO A 218 35.29 25.24 -11.45
C PRO A 218 35.48 25.04 -12.96
N ALA A 219 35.30 23.81 -13.44
CA ALA A 219 35.42 23.48 -14.86
C ALA A 219 34.30 24.12 -15.69
N LEU A 220 33.06 24.09 -15.19
CA LEU A 220 31.92 24.74 -15.83
C LEU A 220 32.05 26.28 -15.83
N ILE A 221 32.59 26.87 -14.76
CA ILE A 221 32.93 28.31 -14.72
C ILE A 221 33.96 28.65 -15.79
N ASN A 222 34.96 27.79 -16.01
CA ASN A 222 35.93 28.01 -17.09
C ASN A 222 35.28 27.93 -18.48
N ALA A 223 34.38 26.95 -18.69
CA ALA A 223 33.62 26.79 -19.93
C ALA A 223 32.62 27.94 -20.20
N LEU A 224 32.29 28.78 -19.20
CA LEU A 224 31.55 30.02 -19.42
C LEU A 224 32.38 31.10 -20.12
N LYS A 225 33.72 31.07 -19.99
CA LYS A 225 34.61 32.18 -20.39
C LYS A 225 35.22 32.00 -21.79
N TYR A 226 35.57 30.77 -22.16
CA TYR A 226 36.49 30.50 -23.27
C TYR A 226 35.94 29.51 -24.31
N SER A 227 34.62 29.50 -24.56
CA SER A 227 34.00 28.50 -25.44
C SER A 227 32.95 29.10 -26.39
N ASP A 228 32.50 28.29 -27.37
CA ASP A 228 31.37 28.63 -28.24
C ASP A 228 30.11 28.98 -27.43
N TYR A 229 29.29 29.90 -27.93
CA TYR A 229 28.09 30.39 -27.23
C TYR A 229 27.12 29.26 -26.82
N LYS A 230 27.04 28.17 -27.60
CA LYS A 230 26.21 27.00 -27.23
C LYS A 230 26.79 26.24 -26.05
N VAL A 231 28.11 26.18 -25.92
CA VAL A 231 28.82 25.57 -24.78
C VAL A 231 28.65 26.46 -23.55
N CYS A 232 28.90 27.77 -23.65
CA CYS A 232 28.71 28.74 -22.57
C CYS A 232 27.28 28.68 -22.01
N ARG A 233 26.28 28.68 -22.90
CA ARG A 233 24.86 28.55 -22.51
C ARG A 233 24.59 27.24 -21.77
N GLN A 234 25.17 26.14 -22.23
CA GLN A 234 24.98 24.83 -21.61
C GLN A 234 25.71 24.72 -20.26
N ALA A 235 26.89 25.33 -20.13
CA ALA A 235 27.62 25.46 -18.87
C ALA A 235 26.84 26.30 -17.86
N ALA A 236 26.29 27.46 -18.27
CA ALA A 236 25.43 28.29 -17.41
C ALA A 236 24.21 27.52 -16.91
N LYS A 237 23.57 26.76 -17.81
CA LYS A 237 22.42 25.90 -17.46
C LYS A 237 22.82 24.77 -16.50
N ALA A 238 24.01 24.20 -16.65
CA ALA A 238 24.52 23.16 -15.78
C ALA A 238 24.83 23.71 -14.38
N LEU A 239 25.49 24.87 -14.28
CA LEU A 239 25.75 25.56 -13.02
C LEU A 239 24.45 25.88 -12.27
N GLY A 240 23.44 26.40 -12.98
CA GLY A 240 22.12 26.65 -12.39
C GLY A 240 21.35 25.38 -12.01
N LYS A 241 21.76 24.19 -12.46
CA LYS A 241 21.18 22.92 -12.02
C LYS A 241 21.92 22.33 -10.81
N ILE A 242 23.24 22.47 -10.78
CA ILE A 242 24.06 22.09 -9.63
C ILE A 242 23.64 22.90 -8.40
N GLY A 243 23.33 24.19 -8.59
CA GLY A 243 22.80 25.02 -7.49
C GLY A 243 23.87 25.55 -6.53
N SER A 244 25.15 25.44 -6.89
CA SER A 244 26.26 25.87 -6.04
C SER A 244 26.43 27.40 -6.02
N ASP A 245 26.48 27.99 -4.84
CA ASP A 245 26.74 29.42 -4.61
C ASP A 245 28.09 29.87 -5.16
N ALA A 246 29.07 28.96 -5.26
CA ALA A 246 30.38 29.25 -5.87
C ALA A 246 30.28 29.68 -7.35
N ALA A 247 29.17 29.35 -8.03
CA ALA A 247 28.91 29.76 -9.40
C ALA A 247 28.35 31.18 -9.53
N VAL A 248 27.83 31.77 -8.45
CA VAL A 248 27.15 33.08 -8.48
C VAL A 248 28.06 34.18 -9.04
N PRO A 249 29.32 34.37 -8.59
CA PRO A 249 30.17 35.43 -9.13
C PRO A 249 30.41 35.32 -10.64
N ALA A 250 30.58 34.09 -11.14
CA ALA A 250 30.80 33.85 -12.57
C ALA A 250 29.54 34.14 -13.39
N LEU A 251 28.36 33.75 -12.91
CA LEU A 251 27.08 34.03 -13.55
C LEU A 251 26.71 35.52 -13.45
N THR A 252 27.03 36.20 -12.36
CA THR A 252 26.91 37.66 -12.22
C THR A 252 27.77 38.39 -13.24
N ASN A 253 28.98 37.89 -13.51
CA ASN A 253 29.80 38.43 -14.60
C ASN A 253 29.18 38.12 -15.97
N ALA A 254 28.56 36.95 -16.14
CA ALA A 254 27.85 36.56 -17.37
C ALA A 254 26.66 37.48 -17.71
N LEU A 255 26.05 38.13 -16.72
CA LEU A 255 25.04 39.19 -16.92
C LEU A 255 25.59 40.44 -17.62
N LYS A 256 26.90 40.62 -17.70
CA LYS A 256 27.52 41.82 -18.30
C LYS A 256 28.07 41.59 -19.72
N TYR A 257 27.85 40.41 -20.30
CA TYR A 257 28.36 40.09 -21.64
C TYR A 257 27.61 40.93 -22.68
N SER A 258 28.30 41.92 -23.24
CA SER A 258 27.72 43.06 -23.97
C SER A 258 26.94 42.65 -25.22
N ASP A 259 27.39 41.59 -25.92
CA ASP A 259 26.92 41.35 -27.29
C ASP A 259 25.92 40.17 -27.43
N TYR A 260 25.57 39.49 -26.33
CA TYR A 260 24.73 38.29 -26.38
C TYR A 260 23.59 38.31 -25.34
N ASP A 261 22.43 38.85 -25.71
CA ASP A 261 21.19 38.84 -24.91
C ASP A 261 20.81 37.43 -24.41
N MET A 262 20.97 36.41 -25.25
CA MET A 262 20.68 35.02 -24.89
C MET A 262 21.58 34.51 -23.75
N MET A 263 22.82 34.99 -23.67
CA MET A 263 23.75 34.60 -22.59
C MET A 263 23.40 35.34 -21.30
N ARG A 264 23.13 36.65 -21.36
CA ARG A 264 22.70 37.44 -20.19
C ARG A 264 21.40 36.91 -19.59
N SER A 265 20.42 36.61 -20.45
CA SER A 265 19.13 36.05 -20.02
C SER A 265 19.27 34.63 -19.44
N MET A 266 20.18 33.80 -19.98
CA MET A 266 20.49 32.50 -19.40
C MET A 266 21.19 32.63 -18.04
N ALA A 267 22.11 33.58 -17.89
CA ALA A 267 22.77 33.85 -16.62
C ALA A 267 21.75 34.27 -15.54
N ALA A 268 20.84 35.20 -15.86
CA ALA A 268 19.75 35.60 -14.95
C ALA A 268 18.90 34.39 -14.54
N LYS A 269 18.49 33.55 -15.52
CA LYS A 269 17.72 32.34 -15.28
C LYS A 269 18.45 31.34 -14.38
N SER A 270 19.75 31.15 -14.58
CA SER A 270 20.56 30.23 -13.78
C SER A 270 20.77 30.75 -12.36
N LEU A 271 20.99 32.06 -12.17
CA LEU A 271 21.05 32.68 -10.85
C LEU A 271 19.75 32.48 -10.08
N GLY A 272 18.59 32.68 -10.72
CA GLY A 272 17.29 32.41 -10.11
C GLY A 272 17.01 30.94 -9.81
N LYS A 273 17.75 30.00 -10.42
CA LYS A 273 17.67 28.57 -10.07
C LYS A 273 18.58 28.18 -8.92
N ILE A 274 19.74 28.82 -8.80
CA ILE A 274 20.63 28.68 -7.64
C ILE A 274 19.88 29.19 -6.38
N GLY A 275 19.12 30.28 -6.52
CA GLY A 275 18.30 30.80 -5.41
C GLY A 275 19.10 31.61 -4.37
N SER A 276 20.40 31.83 -4.59
CA SER A 276 21.25 32.57 -3.64
C SER A 276 20.88 34.05 -3.55
N HIS A 277 20.65 34.54 -2.33
CA HIS A 277 20.42 35.97 -2.06
C HIS A 277 21.59 36.86 -2.49
N THR A 278 22.80 36.31 -2.59
CA THR A 278 23.99 37.04 -3.07
C THR A 278 23.84 37.51 -4.53
N ALA A 279 22.97 36.87 -5.31
CA ALA A 279 22.68 37.25 -6.69
C ALA A 279 21.71 38.44 -6.80
N VAL A 280 20.98 38.79 -5.74
CA VAL A 280 19.90 39.80 -5.77
C VAL A 280 20.40 41.16 -6.28
N PRO A 281 21.51 41.75 -5.80
CA PRO A 281 21.98 43.04 -6.30
C PRO A 281 22.29 43.04 -7.80
N ALA A 282 22.88 41.94 -8.30
CA ALA A 282 23.19 41.79 -9.72
C ALA A 282 21.94 41.64 -10.58
N LEU A 283 20.93 40.92 -10.08
CA LEU A 283 19.64 40.76 -10.75
C LEU A 283 18.82 42.05 -10.76
N ILE A 284 18.86 42.86 -9.69
CA ILE A 284 18.25 44.20 -9.67
C ILE A 284 18.91 45.07 -10.75
N ASN A 285 20.23 45.07 -10.87
CA ASN A 285 20.91 45.82 -11.94
C ASN A 285 20.52 45.33 -13.35
N ALA A 286 20.26 44.03 -13.53
CA ALA A 286 19.79 43.47 -14.79
C ALA A 286 18.34 43.86 -15.17
N LEU A 287 17.59 44.51 -14.26
CA LEU A 287 16.29 45.11 -14.58
C LEU A 287 16.42 46.36 -15.46
N GLU A 288 17.61 46.94 -15.56
CA GLU A 288 17.91 48.09 -16.42
C GLU A 288 18.56 47.67 -17.76
N ASP A 289 18.59 46.36 -18.08
CA ASP A 289 19.15 45.87 -19.35
C ASP A 289 18.36 46.43 -20.54
N SER A 290 19.05 46.72 -21.65
CA SER A 290 18.43 47.21 -22.88
C SER A 290 17.44 46.19 -23.46
N ASP A 291 17.73 44.89 -23.30
CA ASP A 291 16.91 43.81 -23.82
C ASP A 291 15.78 43.43 -22.85
N TYR A 292 14.55 43.45 -23.34
CA TYR A 292 13.36 43.18 -22.53
C TYR A 292 13.28 41.73 -22.02
N TYR A 293 13.88 40.78 -22.75
CA TYR A 293 13.92 39.37 -22.35
C TYR A 293 14.86 39.17 -21.18
N VAL A 294 16.01 39.84 -21.16
CA VAL A 294 16.92 39.87 -20.00
C VAL A 294 16.23 40.47 -18.78
N ARG A 295 15.57 41.63 -18.92
CA ARG A 295 14.80 42.26 -17.83
C ARG A 295 13.75 41.31 -17.26
N GLY A 296 12.94 40.68 -18.12
CA GLY A 296 11.91 39.74 -17.69
C GLY A 296 12.47 38.48 -17.01
N ARG A 297 13.64 37.99 -17.44
CA ARG A 297 14.34 36.88 -16.75
C ARG A 297 14.90 37.28 -15.40
N ALA A 298 15.38 38.51 -15.26
CA ALA A 298 15.83 39.03 -13.97
C ALA A 298 14.66 39.14 -12.99
N VAL A 299 13.50 39.67 -13.44
CA VAL A 299 12.25 39.67 -12.65
C VAL A 299 11.84 38.26 -12.24
N GLU A 300 11.84 37.30 -13.16
CA GLU A 300 11.51 35.89 -12.86
C GLU A 300 12.48 35.29 -11.83
N ALA A 301 13.77 35.60 -11.95
CA ALA A 301 14.81 35.12 -11.03
C ALA A 301 14.65 35.70 -9.63
N LEU A 302 14.37 37.00 -9.51
CA LEU A 302 14.08 37.67 -8.24
C LEU A 302 12.85 37.07 -7.56
N GLY A 303 11.78 36.80 -8.32
CA GLY A 303 10.59 36.13 -7.79
C GLY A 303 10.84 34.70 -7.31
N LYS A 304 11.80 33.97 -7.91
CA LYS A 304 12.18 32.61 -7.46
C LYS A 304 13.06 32.61 -6.21
N ILE A 305 13.92 33.63 -6.05
CA ILE A 305 14.72 33.79 -4.84
C ILE A 305 13.82 34.10 -3.63
N GLY A 306 12.65 34.72 -3.86
CA GLY A 306 11.60 34.82 -2.84
C GLY A 306 11.87 35.82 -1.71
N SER A 307 12.76 36.79 -1.93
CA SER A 307 13.15 37.75 -0.89
C SER A 307 12.14 38.90 -0.74
N ASP A 308 11.57 39.11 0.44
CA ASP A 308 10.66 40.25 0.71
C ASP A 308 11.28 41.61 0.38
N ALA A 309 12.60 41.73 0.57
CA ALA A 309 13.36 42.94 0.23
C ALA A 309 13.23 43.39 -1.25
N VAL A 310 12.81 42.50 -2.16
CA VAL A 310 12.66 42.82 -3.60
C VAL A 310 11.23 43.14 -4.00
N VAL A 311 10.25 43.06 -3.09
CA VAL A 311 8.83 43.31 -3.39
C VAL A 311 8.64 44.70 -3.98
N LEU A 312 9.20 45.75 -3.35
CA LEU A 312 9.10 47.12 -3.88
C LEU A 312 9.73 47.27 -5.27
N THR A 313 10.84 46.58 -5.52
CA THR A 313 11.51 46.56 -6.82
C THR A 313 10.61 45.91 -7.88
N LEU A 314 9.95 44.80 -7.55
CA LEU A 314 9.02 44.11 -8.45
C LEU A 314 7.73 44.93 -8.68
N ILE A 315 7.24 45.64 -7.66
CA ILE A 315 6.15 46.61 -7.80
C ILE A 315 6.54 47.70 -8.80
N ASN A 316 7.77 48.20 -8.75
CA ASN A 316 8.24 49.17 -9.73
C ASN A 316 8.33 48.58 -11.15
N ALA A 317 8.70 47.30 -11.29
CA ALA A 317 8.73 46.62 -12.58
C ALA A 317 7.35 46.49 -13.27
N LEU A 318 6.24 46.60 -12.52
CA LEU A 318 4.89 46.72 -13.10
C LEU A 318 4.69 47.97 -13.95
N LYS A 319 5.55 48.99 -13.79
CA LYS A 319 5.51 50.24 -14.56
C LYS A 319 6.39 50.17 -15.82
N ASN A 320 7.03 49.03 -16.11
CA ASN A 320 7.92 48.90 -17.27
C ASN A 320 7.13 49.08 -18.59
N ALA A 321 7.76 49.70 -19.59
CA ALA A 321 7.14 49.92 -20.90
C ALA A 321 6.82 48.61 -21.62
N ASP A 322 7.64 47.57 -21.41
CA ASP A 322 7.48 46.28 -22.05
C ASP A 322 6.45 45.39 -21.34
N HIS A 323 5.54 44.81 -22.12
CA HIS A 323 4.45 43.97 -21.61
C HIS A 323 4.96 42.66 -20.97
N TYR A 324 5.98 42.01 -21.55
CA TYR A 324 6.53 40.77 -21.01
C TYR A 324 7.13 40.99 -19.61
N VAL A 325 7.83 42.11 -19.41
CA VAL A 325 8.39 42.46 -18.09
C VAL A 325 7.28 42.69 -17.06
N ARG A 326 6.22 43.43 -17.41
CA ARG A 326 5.07 43.65 -16.50
C ARG A 326 4.41 42.34 -16.08
N CYS A 327 4.16 41.44 -17.02
CA CYS A 327 3.57 40.13 -16.70
C CYS A 327 4.49 39.29 -15.79
N LYS A 328 5.80 39.31 -16.03
CA LYS A 328 6.76 38.61 -15.16
C LYS A 328 6.76 39.20 -13.76
N ALA A 329 6.56 40.51 -13.61
CA ALA A 329 6.51 41.16 -12.32
C ALA A 329 5.27 40.74 -11.52
N VAL A 330 4.10 40.67 -12.16
CA VAL A 330 2.88 40.12 -11.55
C VAL A 330 3.08 38.68 -11.07
N GLU A 331 3.63 37.82 -11.95
CA GLU A 331 3.90 36.42 -11.61
C GLU A 331 4.91 36.28 -10.46
N ALA A 332 5.93 37.13 -10.42
CA ALA A 332 6.93 37.16 -9.37
C ALA A 332 6.32 37.60 -8.02
N LEU A 333 5.50 38.65 -8.02
CA LEU A 333 4.80 39.13 -6.81
C LEU A 333 3.86 38.07 -6.25
N GLY A 334 3.07 37.41 -7.11
CA GLY A 334 2.19 36.31 -6.68
C GLY A 334 2.95 35.11 -6.12
N LYS A 335 4.17 34.83 -6.60
CA LYS A 335 5.03 33.76 -6.06
C LYS A 335 5.66 34.09 -4.72
N ILE A 336 6.02 35.36 -4.51
CA ILE A 336 6.53 35.81 -3.21
C ILE A 336 5.43 35.75 -2.15
N GLY A 337 4.17 36.00 -2.55
CA GLY A 337 3.03 35.88 -1.63
C GLY A 337 2.90 37.07 -0.66
N SER A 338 3.58 38.19 -0.92
CA SER A 338 3.56 39.35 -0.01
C SER A 338 2.27 40.16 -0.14
N ASP A 339 1.57 40.35 0.98
CA ASP A 339 0.37 41.19 1.09
C ASP A 339 0.59 42.65 0.62
N ALA A 340 1.83 43.15 0.72
CA ALA A 340 2.19 44.48 0.24
C ALA A 340 1.95 44.64 -1.28
N ALA A 341 1.89 43.54 -2.03
CA ALA A 341 1.59 43.53 -3.46
C ALA A 341 0.08 43.60 -3.77
N VAL A 342 -0.81 43.28 -2.82
CA VAL A 342 -2.26 43.17 -3.05
C VAL A 342 -2.86 44.45 -3.63
N PRO A 343 -2.59 45.67 -3.10
CA PRO A 343 -3.21 46.89 -3.63
C PRO A 343 -2.82 47.18 -5.09
N VAL A 344 -1.57 46.92 -5.46
CA VAL A 344 -1.09 47.16 -6.84
C VAL A 344 -1.58 46.10 -7.81
N LEU A 345 -1.75 44.86 -7.35
CA LEU A 345 -2.35 43.77 -8.13
C LEU A 345 -3.86 43.99 -8.34
N ILE A 346 -4.59 44.47 -7.33
CA ILE A 346 -5.99 44.90 -7.49
C ILE A 346 -6.08 46.02 -8.54
N ASN A 347 -5.15 46.98 -8.54
CA ASN A 347 -5.13 48.00 -9.58
C ASN A 347 -4.82 47.42 -10.98
N ALA A 348 -4.01 46.36 -11.07
CA ALA A 348 -3.73 45.68 -12.34
C ALA A 348 -4.97 44.96 -12.92
N LEU A 349 -6.00 44.66 -12.12
CA LEU A 349 -7.30 44.19 -12.61
C LEU A 349 -8.05 45.23 -13.46
N LYS A 350 -7.64 46.50 -13.43
CA LYS A 350 -8.23 47.56 -14.26
C LYS A 350 -7.49 47.77 -15.57
N ASN A 351 -6.53 46.90 -15.91
CA ASN A 351 -5.74 47.03 -17.12
C ASN A 351 -6.59 46.77 -18.37
N VAL A 352 -6.33 47.55 -19.43
CA VAL A 352 -7.00 47.38 -20.73
C VAL A 352 -6.72 46.01 -21.35
N ASP A 353 -5.52 45.46 -21.12
CA ASP A 353 -5.12 44.14 -21.60
C ASP A 353 -5.71 43.05 -20.68
N PRO A 354 -6.62 42.19 -21.18
CA PRO A 354 -7.20 41.15 -20.35
C PRO A 354 -6.20 40.07 -19.93
N TYR A 355 -5.11 39.85 -20.68
CA TYR A 355 -4.05 38.93 -20.26
C TYR A 355 -3.40 39.40 -18.95
N MET A 356 -3.16 40.71 -18.82
CA MET A 356 -2.64 41.31 -17.61
C MET A 356 -3.64 41.18 -16.44
N ARG A 357 -4.94 41.35 -16.70
CA ARG A 357 -5.99 41.11 -15.69
C ARG A 357 -5.96 39.68 -15.19
N CYS A 358 -5.92 38.68 -16.08
CA CYS A 358 -5.82 37.27 -15.70
C CYS A 358 -4.57 36.96 -14.88
N LYS A 359 -3.42 37.55 -15.22
CA LYS A 359 -2.20 37.36 -14.43
C LYS A 359 -2.32 37.96 -13.04
N ALA A 360 -2.97 39.10 -12.91
CA ALA A 360 -3.23 39.70 -11.60
C ALA A 360 -4.19 38.85 -10.77
N LEU A 361 -5.25 38.29 -11.38
CA LEU A 361 -6.15 37.32 -10.73
C LEU A 361 -5.39 36.09 -10.20
N GLU A 362 -4.54 35.49 -11.05
CA GLU A 362 -3.69 34.34 -10.67
C GLU A 362 -2.76 34.68 -9.50
N ALA A 363 -2.15 35.88 -9.52
CA ALA A 363 -1.25 36.32 -8.46
C ALA A 363 -2.00 36.59 -7.14
N LEU A 364 -3.19 37.21 -7.18
CA LEU A 364 -4.02 37.47 -6.00
C LEU A 364 -4.52 36.17 -5.37
N GLY A 365 -4.96 35.20 -6.18
CA GLY A 365 -5.35 33.87 -5.70
C GLY A 365 -4.21 33.15 -4.97
N LYS A 366 -2.98 33.24 -5.51
CA LYS A 366 -1.78 32.66 -4.89
C LYS A 366 -1.35 33.35 -3.59
N ILE A 367 -1.53 34.67 -3.50
CA ILE A 367 -1.27 35.41 -2.26
C ILE A 367 -2.26 34.99 -1.18
N GLY A 368 -3.51 34.70 -1.54
CA GLY A 368 -4.49 34.17 -0.58
C GLY A 368 -5.11 35.22 0.34
N SER A 369 -4.88 36.52 0.09
CA SER A 369 -5.32 37.59 0.99
C SER A 369 -6.81 37.92 0.80
N ASP A 370 -7.57 37.87 1.90
CA ASP A 370 -9.00 38.27 1.95
C ASP A 370 -9.28 39.68 1.44
N ALA A 371 -8.32 40.61 1.57
CA ALA A 371 -8.45 41.97 1.04
C ALA A 371 -8.67 42.02 -0.48
N ALA A 372 -8.36 40.94 -1.22
CA ALA A 372 -8.60 40.83 -2.65
C ALA A 372 -10.03 40.36 -3.01
N VAL A 373 -10.75 39.73 -2.08
CA VAL A 373 -12.01 39.01 -2.36
C VAL A 373 -13.04 39.90 -3.04
N THR A 374 -13.29 41.11 -2.54
CA THR A 374 -14.27 42.03 -3.16
C THR A 374 -13.87 42.41 -4.59
N ALA A 375 -12.57 42.63 -4.85
CA ALA A 375 -12.10 42.96 -6.19
C ALA A 375 -12.22 41.77 -7.15
N LEU A 376 -12.02 40.55 -6.65
CA LEU A 376 -12.18 39.32 -7.41
C LEU A 376 -13.66 39.02 -7.70
N ILE A 377 -14.57 39.26 -6.75
CA ILE A 377 -16.02 39.16 -6.98
C ILE A 377 -16.44 40.12 -8.10
N ASN A 378 -15.99 41.37 -8.08
CA ASN A 378 -16.28 42.33 -9.16
C ASN A 378 -15.72 41.87 -10.53
N ALA A 379 -14.63 41.11 -10.55
CA ALA A 379 -14.03 40.60 -11.78
C ALA A 379 -14.79 39.41 -12.38
N LEU A 380 -15.78 38.84 -11.67
CA LEU A 380 -16.72 37.87 -12.24
C LEU A 380 -17.65 38.51 -13.29
N GLU A 381 -17.82 39.83 -13.23
CA GLU A 381 -18.63 40.62 -14.16
C GLU A 381 -17.82 41.21 -15.33
N ASP A 382 -16.57 40.77 -15.51
CA ASP A 382 -15.71 41.29 -16.58
C ASP A 382 -16.24 40.89 -17.97
N SER A 383 -16.21 41.84 -18.91
CA SER A 383 -16.73 41.65 -20.27
C SER A 383 -15.94 40.64 -21.11
N GLU A 384 -14.68 40.37 -20.76
CA GLU A 384 -13.84 39.41 -21.47
C GLU A 384 -14.04 38.00 -20.91
N PHE A 385 -14.53 37.08 -21.74
CA PHE A 385 -15.13 35.81 -21.29
C PHE A 385 -14.24 34.91 -20.42
N TYR A 386 -12.91 34.98 -20.55
CA TYR A 386 -11.97 34.16 -19.76
C TYR A 386 -11.51 34.82 -18.46
N VAL A 387 -11.78 36.12 -18.25
CA VAL A 387 -11.44 36.84 -17.03
C VAL A 387 -12.31 36.39 -15.84
N PRO A 388 -13.65 36.30 -15.96
CA PRO A 388 -14.51 35.76 -14.89
C PRO A 388 -14.11 34.36 -14.45
N SER A 389 -13.80 33.46 -15.39
CA SER A 389 -13.36 32.10 -15.10
C SER A 389 -12.09 32.08 -14.23
N ARG A 390 -11.17 33.01 -14.48
CA ARG A 390 -9.93 33.14 -13.70
C ARG A 390 -10.18 33.79 -12.34
N ALA A 391 -11.17 34.67 -12.25
CA ALA A 391 -11.58 35.29 -10.99
C ALA A 391 -12.24 34.26 -10.06
N ALA A 392 -13.12 33.41 -10.60
CA ALA A 392 -13.68 32.27 -9.88
C ALA A 392 -12.58 31.34 -9.34
N GLU A 393 -11.60 30.98 -10.18
CA GLU A 393 -10.47 30.15 -9.75
C GLU A 393 -9.68 30.80 -8.58
N ALA A 394 -9.41 32.10 -8.67
CA ALA A 394 -8.71 32.84 -7.62
C ALA A 394 -9.52 32.90 -6.32
N LEU A 395 -10.84 33.12 -6.38
CA LEU A 395 -11.73 33.09 -5.22
C LEU A 395 -11.74 31.71 -4.55
N GLY A 396 -11.78 30.65 -5.34
CA GLY A 396 -11.67 29.28 -4.85
C GLY A 396 -10.33 28.98 -4.18
N GLN A 397 -9.23 29.56 -4.66
CA GLN A 397 -7.91 29.43 -4.03
C GLN A 397 -7.81 30.17 -2.70
N ILE A 398 -8.45 31.33 -2.57
CA ILE A 398 -8.49 32.09 -1.31
C ILE A 398 -9.34 31.35 -0.27
N GLY A 399 -10.44 30.70 -0.69
CA GLY A 399 -11.28 29.91 0.22
C GLY A 399 -12.22 30.74 1.10
N SER A 400 -12.47 32.01 0.75
CA SER A 400 -13.31 32.89 1.57
C SER A 400 -14.81 32.69 1.31
N ASP A 401 -15.57 32.37 2.37
CA ASP A 401 -17.04 32.25 2.37
C ASP A 401 -17.77 33.49 1.83
N THR A 402 -17.17 34.68 1.92
CA THR A 402 -17.75 35.92 1.37
C THR A 402 -18.01 35.83 -0.14
N ALA A 403 -17.28 34.97 -0.86
CA ALA A 403 -17.44 34.76 -2.29
C ALA A 403 -18.60 33.83 -2.65
N VAL A 404 -19.10 33.03 -1.69
CA VAL A 404 -20.06 31.96 -1.93
C VAL A 404 -21.34 32.46 -2.61
N PRO A 405 -22.00 33.55 -2.15
CA PRO A 405 -23.23 34.03 -2.78
C PRO A 405 -23.03 34.45 -4.25
N ALA A 406 -21.91 35.12 -4.56
CA ALA A 406 -21.60 35.58 -5.91
C ALA A 406 -21.31 34.39 -6.84
N LEU A 407 -20.52 33.41 -6.36
CA LEU A 407 -20.22 32.20 -7.14
C LEU A 407 -21.47 31.37 -7.39
N ILE A 408 -22.39 31.25 -6.41
CA ILE A 408 -23.67 30.55 -6.60
C ILE A 408 -24.46 31.18 -7.74
N ASN A 409 -24.60 32.51 -7.77
CA ASN A 409 -25.33 33.19 -8.84
C ASN A 409 -24.81 32.80 -10.24
N HIS A 410 -23.49 32.76 -10.43
CA HIS A 410 -22.89 32.38 -11.72
C HIS A 410 -22.94 30.87 -12.03
N VAL A 411 -23.09 30.00 -11.02
CA VAL A 411 -23.39 28.58 -11.27
C VAL A 411 -24.82 28.41 -11.80
N LEU A 412 -25.75 29.23 -11.30
CA LEU A 412 -27.17 29.16 -11.66
C LEU A 412 -27.51 29.90 -12.95
N GLU A 413 -26.62 30.77 -13.44
CA GLU A 413 -26.77 31.45 -14.73
C GLU A 413 -26.63 30.49 -15.92
N TYR A 414 -27.49 30.69 -16.92
CA TYR A 414 -27.34 30.00 -18.20
C TYR A 414 -26.34 30.74 -19.08
N SER A 415 -25.20 30.10 -19.31
CA SER A 415 -24.11 30.63 -20.13
C SER A 415 -23.43 29.47 -20.86
N ASP A 416 -23.09 29.69 -22.13
CA ASP A 416 -22.30 28.74 -22.95
C ASP A 416 -20.79 28.80 -22.60
N TYR A 417 -20.38 29.69 -21.69
CA TYR A 417 -18.99 29.90 -21.30
C TYR A 417 -18.55 28.98 -20.14
N GLU A 418 -17.23 28.87 -19.94
CA GLU A 418 -16.60 28.01 -18.91
C GLU A 418 -16.88 28.46 -17.45
N LEU A 419 -17.39 29.68 -17.27
CA LEU A 419 -17.56 30.34 -15.97
C LEU A 419 -18.41 29.53 -14.96
N PRO A 420 -19.59 28.98 -15.29
CA PRO A 420 -20.40 28.23 -14.33
C PRO A 420 -19.66 27.01 -13.76
N ASN A 421 -18.91 26.29 -14.61
CA ASN A 421 -18.12 25.13 -14.18
C ASN A 421 -16.95 25.56 -13.27
N ARG A 422 -16.32 26.69 -13.58
CA ARG A 422 -15.23 27.26 -12.76
C ARG A 422 -15.74 27.80 -11.42
N ALA A 423 -16.94 28.37 -11.39
CA ALA A 423 -17.59 28.83 -10.17
C ALA A 423 -17.98 27.65 -9.26
N ALA A 424 -18.48 26.55 -9.83
CA ALA A 424 -18.74 25.32 -9.09
C ALA A 424 -17.46 24.74 -8.47
N GLU A 425 -16.39 24.64 -9.25
CA GLU A 425 -15.07 24.19 -8.76
C GLU A 425 -14.50 25.13 -7.67
N ALA A 426 -14.75 26.44 -7.77
CA ALA A 426 -14.36 27.40 -6.76
C ALA A 426 -15.12 27.18 -5.44
N LEU A 427 -16.44 26.99 -5.50
CA LEU A 427 -17.28 26.67 -4.35
C LEU A 427 -16.86 25.36 -3.68
N ARG A 428 -16.50 24.35 -4.47
CA ARG A 428 -15.91 23.11 -3.95
C ARG A 428 -14.65 23.37 -3.15
N LYS A 429 -13.70 24.15 -3.68
CA LYS A 429 -12.45 24.46 -2.97
C LYS A 429 -12.65 25.27 -1.69
N ILE A 430 -13.66 26.15 -1.68
CA ILE A 430 -14.06 26.87 -0.48
C ILE A 430 -14.61 25.89 0.57
N GLY A 431 -15.29 24.81 0.16
CA GLY A 431 -15.74 23.73 1.06
C GLY A 431 -16.86 24.15 2.01
N SER A 432 -17.64 25.17 1.65
CA SER A 432 -18.67 25.72 2.51
C SER A 432 -19.99 24.95 2.38
N ASP A 433 -20.41 24.27 3.43
CA ASP A 433 -21.73 23.63 3.54
C ASP A 433 -22.89 24.62 3.30
N SER A 434 -22.62 25.93 3.42
CA SER A 434 -23.58 26.99 3.13
C SER A 434 -24.07 27.00 1.68
N ALA A 435 -23.34 26.38 0.74
CA ALA A 435 -23.74 26.26 -0.66
C ALA A 435 -24.72 25.09 -0.93
N ILE A 436 -24.79 24.09 -0.03
CA ILE A 436 -25.61 22.88 -0.21
C ILE A 436 -27.09 23.20 -0.42
N PRO A 437 -27.75 24.05 0.41
CA PRO A 437 -29.17 24.35 0.22
C PRO A 437 -29.47 25.01 -1.13
N ALA A 438 -28.56 25.86 -1.61
CA ALA A 438 -28.71 26.53 -2.89
C ALA A 438 -28.60 25.54 -4.07
N PHE A 439 -27.66 24.60 -4.00
CA PHE A 439 -27.54 23.56 -5.03
C PHE A 439 -28.66 22.53 -4.98
N ILE A 440 -29.17 22.16 -3.80
CA ILE A 440 -30.37 21.31 -3.69
C ILE A 440 -31.55 21.99 -4.39
N ASN A 441 -31.78 23.28 -4.15
CA ASN A 441 -32.84 24.02 -4.84
C ASN A 441 -32.60 24.10 -6.36
N ALA A 442 -31.33 24.19 -6.79
CA ALA A 442 -30.96 24.24 -8.20
C ALA A 442 -31.19 22.91 -8.96
N LEU A 443 -31.30 21.77 -8.27
CA LEU A 443 -31.73 20.50 -8.87
C LEU A 443 -33.17 20.56 -9.41
N GLU A 444 -33.98 21.53 -8.98
CA GLU A 444 -35.35 21.74 -9.48
C GLU A 444 -35.45 22.85 -10.54
N HIS A 445 -34.33 23.46 -10.92
CA HIS A 445 -34.31 24.58 -11.87
C HIS A 445 -34.88 24.18 -13.24
N PRO A 446 -35.63 25.02 -13.97
CA PRO A 446 -36.27 24.64 -15.24
C PRO A 446 -35.30 24.19 -16.35
N LYS A 447 -34.07 24.74 -16.36
CA LYS A 447 -33.01 24.39 -17.32
C LYS A 447 -32.20 23.19 -16.85
N SER A 448 -32.02 22.19 -17.71
CA SER A 448 -31.28 20.95 -17.41
C SER A 448 -29.82 21.15 -17.13
N GLU A 449 -29.20 22.12 -17.80
CA GLU A 449 -27.78 22.43 -17.66
C GLU A 449 -27.48 22.94 -16.24
N VAL A 450 -28.43 23.64 -15.63
CA VAL A 450 -28.32 24.11 -14.24
C VAL A 450 -28.48 22.94 -13.26
N ARG A 451 -29.44 22.04 -13.51
CA ARG A 451 -29.64 20.82 -12.70
C ARG A 451 -28.40 19.93 -12.70
N GLN A 452 -27.82 19.73 -13.89
CA GLN A 452 -26.60 18.94 -14.08
C GLN A 452 -25.44 19.49 -13.24
N ARG A 453 -25.14 20.79 -13.38
CA ARG A 453 -24.07 21.44 -12.61
C ARG A 453 -24.32 21.43 -11.11
N ALA A 454 -25.58 21.56 -10.69
CA ALA A 454 -25.94 21.46 -9.28
C ALA A 454 -25.66 20.05 -8.73
N ALA A 455 -26.01 19.00 -9.47
CA ALA A 455 -25.68 17.62 -9.09
C ALA A 455 -24.16 17.40 -9.01
N ASP A 456 -23.41 17.84 -10.04
CA ASP A 456 -21.95 17.75 -10.06
C ASP A 456 -21.31 18.46 -8.87
N ALA A 457 -21.79 19.66 -8.53
CA ALA A 457 -21.30 20.44 -7.41
C ALA A 457 -21.59 19.78 -6.06
N LEU A 458 -22.79 19.22 -5.87
CA LEU A 458 -23.16 18.48 -4.65
C LEU A 458 -22.31 17.23 -4.47
N GLY A 459 -22.10 16.45 -5.53
CA GLY A 459 -21.23 15.27 -5.50
C GLY A 459 -19.78 15.61 -5.15
N GLN A 460 -19.30 16.75 -5.64
CA GLN A 460 -17.97 17.27 -5.34
C GLN A 460 -17.82 17.81 -3.91
N ILE A 461 -18.88 18.36 -3.32
CA ILE A 461 -18.90 18.76 -1.91
C ILE A 461 -18.86 17.51 -1.01
N GLY A 462 -19.49 16.41 -1.42
CA GLY A 462 -19.40 15.13 -0.71
C GLY A 462 -20.27 15.05 0.55
N SER A 463 -21.29 15.90 0.68
CA SER A 463 -22.14 15.93 1.88
C SER A 463 -23.34 15.00 1.76
N ASP A 464 -23.51 14.11 2.74
CA ASP A 464 -24.67 13.19 2.85
C ASP A 464 -26.02 13.92 2.86
N ALA A 465 -26.05 15.20 3.27
CA ALA A 465 -27.25 16.03 3.24
C ALA A 465 -27.83 16.19 1.82
N ALA A 466 -27.01 16.02 0.78
CA ALA A 466 -27.42 16.09 -0.62
C ALA A 466 -28.04 14.81 -1.15
N VAL A 467 -27.80 13.65 -0.51
CA VAL A 467 -28.16 12.33 -1.03
C VAL A 467 -29.65 12.20 -1.33
N PRO A 468 -30.60 12.62 -0.46
CA PRO A 468 -32.02 12.52 -0.78
C PRO A 468 -32.43 13.29 -2.04
N ALA A 469 -31.85 14.48 -2.24
CA ALA A 469 -32.16 15.32 -3.40
C ALA A 469 -31.53 14.75 -4.69
N LEU A 470 -30.33 14.19 -4.60
CA LEU A 470 -29.66 13.53 -5.73
C LEU A 470 -30.35 12.22 -6.12
N VAL A 471 -30.85 11.44 -5.15
CA VAL A 471 -31.67 10.24 -5.43
C VAL A 471 -32.93 10.62 -6.20
N ASN A 472 -33.61 11.71 -5.81
CA ASN A 472 -34.76 12.20 -6.57
C ASN A 472 -34.36 12.66 -7.99
N ALA A 473 -33.17 13.23 -8.16
CA ALA A 473 -32.65 13.64 -9.47
C ALA A 473 -32.32 12.47 -10.41
N LEU A 474 -32.13 11.24 -9.90
CA LEU A 474 -31.96 10.04 -10.72
C LEU A 474 -33.22 9.69 -11.53
N GLU A 475 -34.41 10.08 -11.04
CA GLU A 475 -35.70 9.80 -11.69
C GLU A 475 -36.10 10.87 -12.74
N HIS A 476 -35.17 11.77 -13.06
CA HIS A 476 -35.44 12.89 -13.94
C HIS A 476 -35.64 12.44 -15.42
N SER A 477 -36.51 13.12 -16.17
CA SER A 477 -36.85 12.75 -17.57
C SER A 477 -35.73 12.95 -18.60
N LYS A 478 -34.63 13.61 -18.20
CA LYS A 478 -33.48 13.92 -19.06
C LYS A 478 -32.27 13.12 -18.59
N PRO A 479 -31.70 12.24 -19.45
CA PRO A 479 -30.59 11.37 -19.08
C PRO A 479 -29.37 12.11 -18.52
N GLU A 480 -29.06 13.31 -19.00
CA GLU A 480 -27.89 14.07 -18.57
C GLU A 480 -27.94 14.45 -17.08
N VAL A 481 -29.14 14.69 -16.57
CA VAL A 481 -29.36 14.99 -15.14
C VAL A 481 -29.20 13.72 -14.31
N CYS A 482 -29.72 12.59 -14.79
CA CYS A 482 -29.58 11.29 -14.15
C CYS A 482 -28.11 10.85 -14.06
N CYS A 483 -27.33 11.03 -15.14
CA CYS A 483 -25.90 10.71 -15.15
C CYS A 483 -25.14 11.50 -14.09
N SER A 484 -25.32 12.83 -14.05
CA SER A 484 -24.65 13.68 -13.05
C SER A 484 -25.11 13.37 -11.62
N ALA A 485 -26.38 13.04 -11.41
CA ALA A 485 -26.86 12.59 -10.11
C ALA A 485 -26.21 11.26 -9.69
N ALA A 486 -26.09 10.29 -10.59
CA ALA A 486 -25.42 9.02 -10.31
C ALA A 486 -23.94 9.20 -9.98
N GLU A 487 -23.21 9.98 -10.80
CA GLU A 487 -21.80 10.30 -10.53
C GLU A 487 -21.62 11.05 -9.21
N ALA A 488 -22.54 11.94 -8.86
CA ALA A 488 -22.50 12.69 -7.61
C ALA A 488 -22.69 11.77 -6.40
N LEU A 489 -23.64 10.84 -6.46
CA LEU A 489 -23.88 9.84 -5.41
C LEU A 489 -22.67 8.90 -5.24
N GLY A 490 -22.05 8.48 -6.34
CA GLY A 490 -20.81 7.70 -6.31
C GLY A 490 -19.66 8.41 -5.60
N LYS A 491 -19.47 9.71 -5.89
CA LYS A 491 -18.45 10.55 -5.23
C LYS A 491 -18.72 10.79 -3.74
N ILE A 492 -19.99 10.90 -3.35
CA ILE A 492 -20.38 11.02 -1.94
C ILE A 492 -20.08 9.71 -1.19
N GLY A 493 -20.22 8.56 -1.86
CA GLY A 493 -19.87 7.26 -1.28
C GLY A 493 -20.89 6.74 -0.26
N SER A 494 -22.12 7.26 -0.28
CA SER A 494 -23.14 6.89 0.71
C SER A 494 -23.93 5.65 0.30
N ASP A 495 -23.87 4.59 1.12
CA ASP A 495 -24.62 3.34 0.94
C ASP A 495 -26.14 3.54 0.78
N THR A 496 -26.69 4.62 1.34
CA THR A 496 -28.13 4.93 1.19
C THR A 496 -28.55 5.16 -0.27
N ALA A 497 -27.60 5.46 -1.16
CA ALA A 497 -27.84 5.66 -2.58
C ALA A 497 -27.87 4.34 -3.40
N VAL A 498 -27.33 3.25 -2.86
CA VAL A 498 -27.12 1.98 -3.58
C VAL A 498 -28.42 1.42 -4.19
N PRO A 499 -29.56 1.37 -3.47
CA PRO A 499 -30.81 0.86 -4.07
C PRO A 499 -31.28 1.69 -5.27
N ALA A 500 -31.12 3.01 -5.22
CA ALA A 500 -31.52 3.91 -6.31
C ALA A 500 -30.58 3.78 -7.52
N LEU A 501 -29.28 3.59 -7.26
CA LEU A 501 -28.27 3.35 -8.31
C LEU A 501 -28.44 1.98 -8.97
N ILE A 502 -28.83 0.94 -8.22
CA ILE A 502 -29.19 -0.37 -8.79
C ILE A 502 -30.36 -0.21 -9.76
N ASN A 503 -31.40 0.53 -9.40
CA ASN A 503 -32.52 0.80 -10.31
C ASN A 503 -32.07 1.59 -11.56
N ALA A 504 -31.12 2.51 -11.41
CA ALA A 504 -30.54 3.26 -12.52
C ALA A 504 -29.71 2.40 -13.50
N LEU A 505 -29.23 1.22 -13.11
CA LEU A 505 -28.61 0.25 -14.03
C LEU A 505 -29.59 -0.29 -15.09
N GLU A 506 -30.89 -0.29 -14.79
CA GLU A 506 -31.95 -0.77 -15.69
C GLU A 506 -32.54 0.35 -16.58
N HIS A 507 -31.91 1.53 -16.57
CA HIS A 507 -32.41 2.69 -17.30
C HIS A 507 -32.36 2.48 -18.83
N SER A 508 -33.34 3.04 -19.55
CA SER A 508 -33.42 2.90 -21.02
C SER A 508 -32.27 3.57 -21.79
N ASN A 509 -31.56 4.50 -21.14
CA ASN A 509 -30.41 5.21 -21.69
C ASN A 509 -29.11 4.64 -21.09
N SER A 510 -28.22 4.16 -21.97
CA SER A 510 -26.98 3.48 -21.59
C SER A 510 -25.96 4.37 -20.87
N ASP A 511 -25.97 5.69 -21.08
CA ASP A 511 -25.10 6.62 -20.33
C ASP A 511 -25.47 6.67 -18.84
N VAL A 512 -26.77 6.55 -18.53
CA VAL A 512 -27.26 6.48 -17.14
C VAL A 512 -26.82 5.17 -16.49
N CYS A 513 -26.98 4.04 -17.18
CA CYS A 513 -26.52 2.73 -16.72
C CYS A 513 -25.01 2.73 -16.45
N LYS A 514 -24.23 3.31 -17.36
CA LYS A 514 -22.77 3.45 -17.23
C LYS A 514 -22.40 4.28 -16.00
N SER A 515 -23.08 5.41 -15.78
CA SER A 515 -22.83 6.29 -14.64
C SER A 515 -23.20 5.61 -13.32
N ALA A 516 -24.31 4.87 -13.29
CA ALA A 516 -24.71 4.05 -12.15
C ALA A 516 -23.69 2.94 -11.84
N ALA A 517 -23.17 2.23 -12.86
CA ALA A 517 -22.15 1.21 -12.67
C ALA A 517 -20.86 1.79 -12.06
N ILE A 518 -20.39 2.95 -12.54
CA ILE A 518 -19.24 3.66 -11.96
C ILE A 518 -19.52 4.02 -10.49
N ALA A 519 -20.68 4.60 -10.22
CA ALA A 519 -21.04 5.05 -8.87
C ALA A 519 -21.10 3.89 -7.88
N LEU A 520 -21.65 2.74 -8.29
CA LEU A 520 -21.70 1.54 -7.46
C LEU A 520 -20.31 0.96 -7.18
N GLY A 521 -19.40 0.98 -8.16
CA GLY A 521 -17.99 0.61 -7.96
C GLY A 521 -17.30 1.52 -6.95
N GLN A 522 -17.50 2.84 -7.07
CA GLN A 522 -16.94 3.84 -6.15
C GLN A 522 -17.47 3.73 -4.72
N ILE A 523 -18.74 3.34 -4.54
CA ILE A 523 -19.33 3.14 -3.21
C ILE A 523 -18.79 1.84 -2.57
N GLY A 524 -18.47 0.82 -3.37
CA GLY A 524 -17.87 -0.42 -2.85
C GLY A 524 -18.87 -1.38 -2.18
N SER A 525 -20.18 -1.20 -2.39
CA SER A 525 -21.22 -1.98 -1.68
C SER A 525 -21.47 -3.37 -2.31
N ASP A 526 -21.47 -4.43 -1.49
CA ASP A 526 -21.80 -5.81 -1.88
C ASP A 526 -23.21 -5.96 -2.46
N ALA A 527 -24.16 -5.16 -1.98
CA ALA A 527 -25.54 -5.16 -2.47
C ALA A 527 -25.62 -4.85 -3.98
N ALA A 528 -24.61 -4.19 -4.55
CA ALA A 528 -24.53 -3.87 -5.97
C ALA A 528 -24.08 -5.04 -6.85
N VAL A 529 -23.38 -6.04 -6.30
CA VAL A 529 -22.71 -7.11 -7.05
C VAL A 529 -23.67 -7.87 -7.97
N PRO A 530 -24.86 -8.35 -7.52
CA PRO A 530 -25.79 -9.06 -8.41
C PRO A 530 -26.26 -8.22 -9.60
N ALA A 531 -26.49 -6.92 -9.38
CA ALA A 531 -26.95 -6.01 -10.43
C ALA A 531 -25.83 -5.68 -11.43
N LEU A 532 -24.59 -5.52 -10.95
CA LEU A 532 -23.42 -5.30 -11.81
C LEU A 532 -23.08 -6.54 -12.65
N ILE A 533 -23.27 -7.74 -12.12
CA ILE A 533 -23.13 -9.00 -12.89
C ILE A 533 -24.13 -9.02 -14.04
N ASN A 534 -25.41 -8.71 -13.80
CA ASN A 534 -26.40 -8.63 -14.87
C ASN A 534 -26.01 -7.56 -15.92
N ALA A 535 -25.42 -6.45 -15.48
CA ALA A 535 -24.94 -5.40 -16.38
C ALA A 535 -23.75 -5.82 -17.27
N LEU A 536 -23.06 -6.93 -16.98
CA LEU A 536 -22.04 -7.50 -17.88
C LEU A 536 -22.65 -7.99 -19.21
N GLU A 537 -23.93 -8.33 -19.23
CA GLU A 537 -24.66 -8.80 -20.41
C GLU A 537 -25.34 -7.67 -21.19
N HIS A 538 -25.16 -6.42 -20.78
CA HIS A 538 -25.76 -5.26 -21.43
C HIS A 538 -25.34 -5.14 -22.91
N SER A 539 -26.23 -4.64 -23.76
CA SER A 539 -25.97 -4.53 -25.21
C SER A 539 -24.95 -3.45 -25.56
N ASP A 540 -24.86 -2.41 -24.74
CA ASP A 540 -23.89 -1.32 -24.84
C ASP A 540 -22.51 -1.70 -24.26
N TYR A 541 -21.47 -1.53 -25.07
CA TYR A 541 -20.08 -1.82 -24.72
C TYR A 541 -19.61 -1.08 -23.46
N ASP A 542 -19.93 0.21 -23.30
CA ASP A 542 -19.39 1.01 -22.21
C ASP A 542 -19.98 0.63 -20.85
N VAL A 543 -21.26 0.25 -20.83
CA VAL A 543 -21.97 -0.16 -19.60
C VAL A 543 -21.32 -1.41 -19.02
N CYS A 544 -21.18 -2.46 -19.82
CA CYS A 544 -20.54 -3.70 -19.40
C CYS A 544 -19.08 -3.51 -18.99
N ARG A 545 -18.33 -2.64 -19.70
CA ARG A 545 -16.94 -2.33 -19.33
C ARG A 545 -16.87 -1.71 -17.95
N ARG A 546 -17.76 -0.76 -17.65
CA ARG A 546 -17.82 -0.11 -16.33
C ARG A 546 -18.31 -1.05 -15.24
N ALA A 547 -19.26 -1.93 -15.53
CA ALA A 547 -19.69 -2.96 -14.59
C ALA A 547 -18.54 -3.91 -14.22
N ALA A 548 -17.71 -4.33 -15.18
CA ALA A 548 -16.53 -5.16 -14.90
C ALA A 548 -15.47 -4.44 -14.04
N ILE A 549 -15.21 -3.15 -14.31
CA ILE A 549 -14.31 -2.34 -13.49
C ILE A 549 -14.87 -2.19 -12.08
N ALA A 550 -16.16 -1.88 -11.93
CA ALA A 550 -16.82 -1.75 -10.64
C ALA A 550 -16.78 -3.06 -9.83
N LEU A 551 -16.97 -4.21 -10.48
CA LEU A 551 -16.80 -5.53 -9.85
C LEU A 551 -15.35 -5.78 -9.41
N GLY A 552 -14.36 -5.31 -10.17
CA GLY A 552 -12.95 -5.34 -9.79
C GLY A 552 -12.65 -4.44 -8.58
N GLU A 553 -13.16 -3.21 -8.58
CA GLU A 553 -13.04 -2.24 -7.48
C GLU A 553 -13.66 -2.83 -6.20
N ILE A 554 -14.93 -3.28 -6.25
CA ILE A 554 -15.61 -3.94 -5.13
C ILE A 554 -14.85 -5.21 -4.68
N GLY A 555 -14.42 -6.05 -5.62
CA GLY A 555 -13.73 -7.31 -5.31
C GLY A 555 -12.31 -7.14 -4.77
N SER A 556 -11.64 -6.01 -5.04
CA SER A 556 -10.33 -5.68 -4.46
C SER A 556 -10.41 -5.22 -2.99
N GLU A 557 -11.59 -4.77 -2.56
CA GLU A 557 -11.87 -4.31 -1.18
C GLU A 557 -12.61 -5.36 -0.32
N MET A 558 -13.09 -6.46 -0.90
CA MET A 558 -13.92 -7.51 -0.24
C MET A 558 -13.36 -8.95 -0.39
N ASP A 559 -13.96 -9.94 0.29
CA ASP A 559 -13.63 -11.37 0.12
C ASP A 559 -13.83 -11.79 -1.35
N SER A 560 -12.76 -12.24 -2.01
CA SER A 560 -12.75 -12.65 -3.42
C SER A 560 -13.68 -13.83 -3.74
N ASP A 561 -14.18 -14.55 -2.73
CA ASP A 561 -14.81 -15.86 -2.87
C ASP A 561 -16.23 -15.82 -3.45
N ALA A 562 -16.92 -14.68 -3.40
CA ALA A 562 -18.25 -14.52 -4.01
C ALA A 562 -18.20 -14.07 -5.48
N VAL A 563 -17.22 -13.24 -5.84
CA VAL A 563 -17.13 -12.59 -7.16
C VAL A 563 -16.31 -13.44 -8.14
N VAL A 564 -15.22 -14.07 -7.67
CA VAL A 564 -14.29 -14.84 -8.51
C VAL A 564 -14.95 -16.03 -9.22
N PRO A 565 -15.75 -16.90 -8.56
CA PRO A 565 -16.40 -18.02 -9.25
C PRO A 565 -17.37 -17.56 -10.35
N ILE A 566 -18.04 -16.43 -10.13
CA ILE A 566 -18.99 -15.86 -11.09
C ILE A 566 -18.25 -15.26 -12.29
N LEU A 567 -17.14 -14.53 -12.07
CA LEU A 567 -16.30 -14.01 -13.15
C LEU A 567 -15.64 -15.14 -13.94
N ILE A 568 -15.23 -16.23 -13.30
CA ILE A 568 -14.70 -17.43 -13.97
C ILE A 568 -15.78 -18.10 -14.83
N ASN A 569 -17.00 -18.25 -14.32
CA ASN A 569 -18.11 -18.79 -15.12
C ASN A 569 -18.47 -17.87 -16.30
N THR A 570 -18.28 -16.56 -16.13
CA THR A 570 -18.45 -15.57 -17.19
C THR A 570 -17.40 -15.72 -18.31
N LEU A 571 -16.26 -16.38 -18.06
CA LEU A 571 -15.29 -16.80 -19.09
C LEU A 571 -15.80 -17.94 -20.01
N GLU A 572 -17.01 -18.46 -19.78
CA GLU A 572 -17.67 -19.42 -20.67
C GLU A 572 -18.65 -18.76 -21.64
N ASN A 573 -18.79 -17.43 -21.56
CA ASN A 573 -19.74 -16.68 -22.40
C ASN A 573 -19.31 -16.67 -23.88
N SER A 574 -20.25 -16.92 -24.79
CA SER A 574 -19.99 -16.90 -26.24
C SER A 574 -19.60 -15.54 -26.82
N SER A 575 -19.81 -14.45 -26.06
CA SER A 575 -19.44 -13.10 -26.44
C SER A 575 -17.99 -12.80 -26.06
N TYR A 576 -17.13 -12.70 -27.07
CA TYR A 576 -15.73 -12.25 -26.98
C TYR A 576 -15.50 -11.06 -26.02
N TYR A 577 -16.42 -10.10 -25.99
CA TYR A 577 -16.30 -8.88 -25.20
C TYR A 577 -16.56 -9.09 -23.70
N VAL A 578 -17.41 -10.06 -23.35
CA VAL A 578 -17.73 -10.43 -21.96
C VAL A 578 -16.56 -11.19 -21.34
N LEU A 579 -15.93 -12.07 -22.13
CA LEU A 579 -14.73 -12.85 -21.75
C LEU A 579 -13.55 -11.95 -21.36
N TRP A 580 -13.22 -10.99 -22.23
CA TRP A 580 -12.10 -10.07 -22.01
C TRP A 580 -12.25 -9.28 -20.70
N ARG A 581 -13.48 -8.94 -20.33
CA ARG A 581 -13.78 -8.09 -19.17
C ARG A 581 -13.76 -8.83 -17.85
N ALA A 582 -14.26 -10.06 -17.86
CA ALA A 582 -14.12 -10.95 -16.73
C ALA A 582 -12.64 -11.22 -16.41
N ALA A 583 -11.80 -11.42 -17.43
CA ALA A 583 -10.36 -11.59 -17.25
C ALA A 583 -9.67 -10.34 -16.67
N TYR A 584 -10.05 -9.14 -17.14
CA TYR A 584 -9.53 -7.88 -16.58
C TYR A 584 -9.92 -7.69 -15.11
N ALA A 585 -11.21 -7.91 -14.78
CA ALA A 585 -11.70 -7.80 -13.41
C ALA A 585 -11.00 -8.80 -12.47
N LEU A 586 -10.79 -10.05 -12.91
CA LEU A 586 -10.03 -11.06 -12.16
C LEU A 586 -8.58 -10.62 -11.90
N GLY A 587 -7.95 -9.94 -12.87
CA GLY A 587 -6.61 -9.38 -12.72
C GLY A 587 -6.51 -8.26 -11.67
N GLU A 588 -7.50 -7.38 -11.63
CA GLU A 588 -7.58 -6.29 -10.62
C GLU A 588 -7.89 -6.84 -9.22
N ILE A 589 -8.71 -7.90 -9.11
CA ILE A 589 -9.05 -8.54 -7.83
C ILE A 589 -7.81 -9.21 -7.19
N GLY A 590 -6.88 -9.75 -7.97
CA GLY A 590 -5.63 -10.29 -7.43
C GLY A 590 -5.78 -11.58 -6.61
N SER A 591 -6.84 -12.37 -6.81
CA SER A 591 -7.12 -13.56 -5.98
C SER A 591 -6.40 -14.83 -6.45
N ASP A 592 -5.76 -15.55 -5.52
CA ASP A 592 -5.06 -16.82 -5.74
C ASP A 592 -5.96 -17.91 -6.36
N THR A 593 -7.26 -17.90 -6.04
CA THR A 593 -8.24 -18.86 -6.60
C THR A 593 -8.44 -18.65 -8.10
N ALA A 594 -8.28 -17.42 -8.59
CA ALA A 594 -8.34 -17.12 -10.01
C ALA A 594 -7.13 -17.70 -10.77
N ILE A 595 -5.96 -17.88 -10.15
CA ILE A 595 -4.74 -18.38 -10.81
C ILE A 595 -4.96 -19.78 -11.38
N LEU A 596 -5.39 -20.73 -10.54
CA LEU A 596 -5.58 -22.13 -10.94
C LEU A 596 -6.64 -22.25 -12.03
N GLU A 597 -7.73 -21.49 -11.92
CA GLU A 597 -8.84 -21.50 -12.86
C GLU A 597 -8.48 -20.83 -14.20
N LEU A 598 -7.74 -19.72 -14.18
CA LEU A 598 -7.19 -19.08 -15.37
C LEU A 598 -6.17 -19.99 -16.09
N ILE A 599 -5.31 -20.70 -15.34
CA ILE A 599 -4.38 -21.70 -15.88
C ILE A 599 -5.14 -22.85 -16.53
N ASN A 600 -6.14 -23.42 -15.85
CA ASN A 600 -6.95 -24.52 -16.39
C ASN A 600 -7.66 -24.12 -17.69
N LYS A 601 -8.17 -22.88 -17.77
CA LYS A 601 -8.76 -22.33 -19.01
C LYS A 601 -7.72 -22.10 -20.11
N LEU A 602 -6.54 -21.58 -19.79
CA LEU A 602 -5.43 -21.44 -20.74
C LEU A 602 -4.90 -22.79 -21.26
N GLN A 603 -5.10 -23.88 -20.50
CA GLN A 603 -4.75 -25.24 -20.90
C GLN A 603 -5.86 -25.94 -21.72
N ASP A 604 -7.09 -25.42 -21.70
CA ASP A 604 -8.19 -25.93 -22.51
C ASP A 604 -7.99 -25.56 -24.00
N HIS A 605 -7.84 -26.59 -24.83
CA HIS A 605 -7.63 -26.43 -26.26
C HIS A 605 -8.85 -25.79 -26.96
N ASN A 606 -10.07 -25.96 -26.44
CA ASN A 606 -11.27 -25.32 -26.98
C ASN A 606 -11.32 -23.83 -26.62
N PHE A 607 -10.91 -23.47 -25.40
CA PHE A 607 -10.81 -22.08 -24.95
C PHE A 607 -9.74 -21.31 -25.72
N THR A 608 -8.54 -21.88 -25.86
CA THR A 608 -7.41 -21.24 -26.60
C THR A 608 -7.61 -21.17 -28.11
N THR A 609 -8.36 -22.12 -28.70
CA THR A 609 -8.70 -22.04 -30.13
C THR A 609 -9.85 -21.09 -30.41
N ALA A 610 -10.83 -20.97 -29.50
CA ALA A 610 -11.92 -20.02 -29.60
C ALA A 610 -11.49 -18.56 -29.34
N ASN A 611 -10.44 -18.34 -28.53
CA ASN A 611 -10.00 -17.03 -28.08
C ASN A 611 -8.53 -16.74 -28.49
N ARG A 612 -8.32 -16.12 -29.67
CA ARG A 612 -6.98 -15.74 -30.21
C ARG A 612 -6.72 -14.23 -30.10
N GLY A 613 -5.45 -13.82 -29.96
CA GLY A 613 -5.03 -12.40 -30.00
C GLY A 613 -4.99 -11.73 -28.63
N ASP A 614 -5.60 -10.55 -28.50
CA ASP A 614 -5.53 -9.69 -27.30
C ASP A 614 -6.13 -10.34 -26.04
N THR A 615 -7.07 -11.28 -26.18
CA THR A 615 -7.66 -12.05 -25.07
C THR A 615 -6.63 -12.95 -24.39
N LEU A 616 -5.81 -13.65 -25.16
CA LEU A 616 -4.73 -14.50 -24.61
C LEU A 616 -3.69 -13.63 -23.90
N ASN A 617 -3.31 -12.49 -24.51
CA ASN A 617 -2.39 -11.54 -23.90
C ASN A 617 -2.93 -10.98 -22.59
N GLN A 618 -4.22 -10.64 -22.50
CA GLN A 618 -4.82 -10.09 -21.28
C GLN A 618 -5.03 -11.14 -20.20
N THR A 619 -5.38 -12.39 -20.55
CA THR A 619 -5.41 -13.49 -19.59
C THR A 619 -4.00 -13.78 -19.05
N LEU A 620 -2.96 -13.68 -19.89
CA LEU A 620 -1.56 -13.76 -19.47
C LEU A 620 -1.14 -12.57 -18.61
N THR A 621 -1.54 -11.34 -18.95
CA THR A 621 -1.27 -10.15 -18.14
C THR A 621 -1.98 -10.23 -16.79
N ALA A 622 -3.25 -10.63 -16.74
CA ALA A 622 -3.98 -10.85 -15.50
C ALA A 622 -3.30 -11.94 -14.66
N LEU A 623 -2.90 -13.05 -15.27
CA LEU A 623 -2.14 -14.11 -14.62
C LEU A 623 -0.81 -13.58 -14.05
N GLN A 624 -0.06 -12.79 -14.82
CA GLN A 624 1.20 -12.17 -14.39
C GLN A 624 0.98 -11.17 -13.25
N THR A 625 0.00 -10.28 -13.35
CA THR A 625 -0.35 -9.31 -12.30
C THR A 625 -0.79 -10.00 -11.01
N ILE A 626 -1.62 -11.04 -11.11
CA ILE A 626 -2.02 -11.85 -9.95
C ILE A 626 -0.78 -12.56 -9.38
N GLN A 627 0.06 -13.19 -10.20
CA GLN A 627 1.30 -13.84 -9.76
C GLN A 627 2.30 -12.89 -9.10
N GLU A 628 2.38 -11.64 -9.54
CA GLU A 628 3.20 -10.59 -8.92
C GLU A 628 2.60 -10.09 -7.59
N HIS A 629 1.28 -10.03 -7.45
CA HIS A 629 0.60 -9.69 -6.20
C HIS A 629 0.64 -10.82 -5.16
N CYS A 630 0.61 -12.09 -5.56
CA CYS A 630 0.56 -13.28 -4.69
C CYS A 630 1.95 -13.73 -4.14
N LEU A 631 2.94 -12.84 -4.08
CA LEU A 631 4.22 -13.11 -3.42
C LEU A 631 3.96 -13.42 -1.93
N TYR A 632 3.83 -14.71 -1.59
CA TYR A 632 4.02 -15.41 -0.29
C TYR A 632 2.91 -16.45 -0.01
N TYR A 633 3.05 -17.67 -0.55
CA TYR A 633 2.35 -18.84 0.02
C TYR A 633 3.14 -20.16 -0.09
N ARG A 634 3.09 -20.97 0.99
CA ARG A 634 3.55 -22.37 1.10
C ARG A 634 2.32 -23.29 1.21
N PRO A 635 2.17 -24.35 0.40
CA PRO A 635 1.40 -25.50 0.85
C PRO A 635 2.24 -26.32 1.84
N PRO A 636 1.67 -26.81 2.97
CA PRO A 636 2.39 -27.71 3.87
C PRO A 636 2.61 -29.08 3.20
N PRO A 637 3.69 -29.79 3.55
CA PRO A 637 3.93 -31.14 3.04
C PRO A 637 2.78 -32.06 3.45
N LYS A 638 2.38 -32.96 2.54
CA LYS A 638 1.52 -34.10 2.86
C LYS A 638 2.26 -35.02 3.84
N LEU A 639 2.12 -34.73 5.13
CA LEU A 639 2.44 -35.67 6.19
C LEU A 639 1.31 -36.69 6.26
N THR A 640 1.67 -37.95 6.48
CA THR A 640 0.72 -38.97 6.89
C THR A 640 0.34 -38.67 8.33
N MET A 641 -0.86 -38.12 8.54
CA MET A 641 -1.21 -37.50 9.82
C MET A 641 -1.60 -38.55 10.88
N PRO A 642 -1.07 -38.43 12.11
CA PRO A 642 -1.56 -39.20 13.25
C PRO A 642 -2.96 -38.72 13.66
N LYS A 643 -3.75 -39.62 14.26
CA LYS A 643 -5.08 -39.30 14.82
C LYS A 643 -5.03 -38.40 16.07
N THR A 644 -3.83 -38.16 16.60
CA THR A 644 -3.59 -37.36 17.80
C THR A 644 -2.30 -36.53 17.64
N LEU A 645 -2.28 -35.34 18.24
CA LEU A 645 -1.11 -34.46 18.29
C LEU A 645 -0.29 -34.73 19.57
N SER A 646 0.37 -35.88 19.62
CA SER A 646 1.13 -36.34 20.79
C SER A 646 2.37 -35.51 21.14
N HIS A 647 2.83 -34.65 20.23
CA HIS A 647 3.93 -33.71 20.45
C HIS A 647 3.44 -32.29 20.76
N ASN A 648 2.14 -32.10 21.00
CA ASN A 648 1.57 -30.79 21.29
C ASN A 648 1.32 -30.63 22.79
N TYR A 649 1.87 -29.56 23.36
CA TYR A 649 1.76 -29.21 24.77
C TYR A 649 0.99 -27.89 24.92
N ALA A 650 0.05 -27.82 25.85
CA ALA A 650 -0.77 -26.64 26.08
C ALA A 650 -0.78 -26.22 27.56
N LEU A 651 -0.67 -24.92 27.80
CA LEU A 651 -0.91 -24.28 29.10
C LEU A 651 -1.99 -23.22 28.93
N LEU A 652 -3.15 -23.46 29.53
CA LEU A 652 -4.31 -22.57 29.49
C LEU A 652 -4.48 -21.93 30.86
N ILE A 653 -4.48 -20.60 30.93
CA ILE A 653 -4.50 -19.82 32.16
C ILE A 653 -5.71 -18.87 32.12
N GLY A 654 -6.71 -19.12 32.96
CA GLY A 654 -7.92 -18.30 33.09
C GLY A 654 -8.05 -17.72 34.49
N VAL A 655 -7.85 -16.42 34.66
CA VAL A 655 -7.99 -15.76 35.96
C VAL A 655 -9.39 -15.15 36.06
N GLY A 656 -10.38 -15.93 36.53
CA GLY A 656 -11.78 -15.53 36.56
C GLY A 656 -12.24 -15.03 37.91
N GLU A 657 -11.81 -15.66 38.99
CA GLU A 657 -11.96 -15.18 40.35
C GLU A 657 -10.63 -14.63 40.82
N SER A 658 -10.65 -13.43 41.39
CA SER A 658 -9.50 -12.85 42.10
C SER A 658 -9.72 -12.97 43.60
N ALA A 659 -8.63 -13.09 44.38
CA ALA A 659 -8.65 -12.97 45.84
C ALA A 659 -9.32 -11.66 46.31
N TYR A 660 -9.39 -10.65 45.45
CA TYR A 660 -10.22 -9.47 45.62
C TYR A 660 -11.47 -9.52 44.70
N PRO A 661 -12.67 -9.86 45.21
CA PRO A 661 -13.84 -10.18 44.39
C PRO A 661 -14.31 -9.08 43.43
N GLN A 662 -13.96 -7.81 43.67
CA GLN A 662 -14.30 -6.69 42.77
C GLN A 662 -13.46 -6.72 41.47
N TRP A 663 -12.40 -7.52 41.42
CA TRP A 663 -11.51 -7.70 40.26
C TRP A 663 -11.71 -9.05 39.56
N SER A 664 -12.76 -9.78 39.92
CA SER A 664 -13.12 -11.04 39.27
C SER A 664 -13.73 -10.80 37.90
N LEU A 665 -13.33 -11.62 36.92
CA LEU A 665 -13.76 -11.62 35.54
C LEU A 665 -14.12 -13.04 35.07
N SER A 666 -15.28 -13.56 35.49
CA SER A 666 -15.67 -14.97 35.28
C SER A 666 -15.68 -15.48 33.83
N VAL A 667 -15.67 -14.58 32.84
CA VAL A 667 -15.59 -14.94 31.42
C VAL A 667 -14.26 -15.60 31.04
N THR A 668 -13.16 -15.29 31.73
CA THR A 668 -11.81 -15.79 31.38
C THR A 668 -11.68 -17.29 31.64
N VAL A 669 -12.37 -17.80 32.66
CA VAL A 669 -12.50 -19.23 32.94
C VAL A 669 -13.35 -19.92 31.87
N LYS A 670 -14.41 -19.26 31.40
CA LYS A 670 -15.22 -19.80 30.30
C LYS A 670 -14.41 -19.88 29.00
N ASP A 671 -13.59 -18.87 28.73
CA ASP A 671 -12.70 -18.82 27.56
C ASP A 671 -11.73 -20.01 27.57
N THR A 672 -11.06 -20.26 28.70
CA THR A 672 -10.08 -21.35 28.83
C THR A 672 -10.71 -22.75 28.88
N LEU A 673 -11.89 -22.89 29.50
CA LEU A 673 -12.65 -24.14 29.46
C LEU A 673 -13.11 -24.47 28.04
N ALA A 674 -13.54 -23.46 27.29
CA ALA A 674 -13.95 -23.65 25.90
C ALA A 674 -12.78 -24.05 25.00
N LEU A 675 -11.63 -23.41 25.19
CA LEU A 675 -10.38 -23.80 24.53
C LEU A 675 -9.95 -25.22 24.89
N LYS A 676 -9.96 -25.59 26.18
CA LYS A 676 -9.62 -26.96 26.59
C LYS A 676 -10.52 -27.97 25.90
N SER A 677 -11.84 -27.75 25.95
CA SER A 677 -12.83 -28.65 25.36
C SER A 677 -12.64 -28.84 23.86
N LEU A 678 -12.24 -27.79 23.13
CA LEU A 678 -12.03 -27.85 21.69
C LEU A 678 -10.69 -28.51 21.34
N LEU A 679 -9.62 -28.14 22.05
CA LEU A 679 -8.28 -28.66 21.81
C LEU A 679 -8.22 -30.17 22.01
N THR A 680 -8.87 -30.69 23.05
CA THR A 680 -8.82 -32.12 23.40
C THR A 680 -9.85 -32.98 22.68
N ASP A 681 -10.78 -32.41 21.91
CA ASP A 681 -11.72 -33.21 21.12
C ASP A 681 -10.98 -33.93 19.98
N PRO A 682 -10.94 -35.28 19.97
CA PRO A 682 -10.23 -36.05 18.95
C PRO A 682 -10.88 -35.96 17.56
N ASN A 683 -12.13 -35.50 17.47
CA ASN A 683 -12.81 -35.24 16.21
C ASN A 683 -12.63 -33.81 15.72
N LEU A 684 -11.91 -32.97 16.46
CA LEU A 684 -11.60 -31.58 16.10
C LEU A 684 -10.08 -31.40 16.10
N CYS A 685 -9.51 -30.78 17.14
CA CYS A 685 -8.11 -30.38 17.19
C CYS A 685 -7.14 -31.52 17.57
N GLY A 686 -7.58 -32.50 18.34
CA GLY A 686 -6.85 -33.75 18.60
C GLY A 686 -5.64 -33.68 19.53
N TYR A 687 -5.58 -32.71 20.47
CA TYR A 687 -4.59 -32.71 21.55
C TYR A 687 -4.83 -33.89 22.51
N VAL A 688 -3.76 -34.38 23.14
CA VAL A 688 -3.87 -35.42 24.17
C VAL A 688 -4.43 -34.82 25.45
N ASP A 689 -5.53 -35.38 25.97
CA ASP A 689 -6.19 -34.93 27.21
C ASP A 689 -5.58 -35.60 28.45
N ASP A 690 -4.36 -35.21 28.80
CA ASP A 690 -3.72 -35.58 30.05
C ASP A 690 -2.82 -34.46 30.61
N GLU A 691 -2.47 -34.57 31.89
CA GLU A 691 -1.65 -33.58 32.62
C GLU A 691 -0.17 -33.52 32.17
N GLN A 692 0.27 -34.44 31.29
CA GLN A 692 1.59 -34.43 30.66
C GLN A 692 1.61 -33.63 29.35
N HIS A 693 0.45 -33.35 28.76
CA HIS A 693 0.33 -32.60 27.50
C HIS A 693 -0.47 -31.31 27.66
N LEU A 694 -1.53 -31.27 28.45
CA LEU A 694 -2.36 -30.07 28.63
C LEU A 694 -2.62 -29.79 30.11
N ARG A 695 -2.28 -28.57 30.54
CA ARG A 695 -2.58 -28.07 31.90
C ARG A 695 -3.48 -26.87 31.86
N LEU A 696 -4.47 -26.87 32.76
CA LEU A 696 -5.45 -25.80 32.92
C LEU A 696 -5.31 -25.16 34.31
N LEU A 697 -5.02 -23.87 34.36
CA LEU A 697 -4.93 -23.08 35.58
C LEU A 697 -6.08 -22.08 35.64
N ASN A 698 -7.10 -22.38 36.44
CA ASN A 698 -8.25 -21.49 36.63
C ASN A 698 -8.39 -21.05 38.09
N ASP A 699 -8.73 -19.77 38.30
CA ASP A 699 -9.09 -19.21 39.60
C ASP A 699 -8.05 -19.48 40.70
N ALA A 700 -8.44 -20.14 41.80
CA ALA A 700 -7.60 -20.35 42.99
C ALA A 700 -6.24 -21.03 42.70
N ILE A 701 -6.11 -21.73 41.57
CA ILE A 701 -4.83 -22.36 41.15
C ILE A 701 -4.05 -21.53 40.12
N ALA A 702 -4.59 -20.42 39.63
CA ALA A 702 -3.94 -19.48 38.71
C ALA A 702 -3.15 -18.39 39.47
N THR A 703 -2.33 -18.82 40.44
CA THR A 703 -1.46 -17.93 41.23
C THR A 703 -0.19 -17.56 40.46
N LYS A 704 0.50 -16.49 40.89
CA LYS A 704 1.79 -16.07 40.31
C LYS A 704 2.80 -17.23 40.26
N GLU A 705 2.94 -17.95 41.36
CA GLU A 705 3.87 -19.09 41.48
C GLU A 705 3.43 -20.28 40.61
N SER A 706 2.12 -20.57 40.59
CA SER A 706 1.57 -21.65 39.77
C SER A 706 1.79 -21.39 38.27
N ILE A 707 1.57 -20.16 37.79
CA ILE A 707 1.83 -19.80 36.39
C ILE A 707 3.29 -20.01 36.03
N LEU A 708 4.23 -19.51 36.85
CA LEU A 708 5.66 -19.65 36.60
C LEU A 708 6.14 -21.11 36.66
N SER A 709 5.64 -21.89 37.62
CA SER A 709 5.98 -23.32 37.74
C SER A 709 5.50 -24.13 36.53
N ASN A 710 4.36 -23.78 35.94
CA ASN A 710 3.84 -24.44 34.75
C ASN A 710 4.55 -24.01 33.45
N LEU A 711 5.06 -22.78 33.36
CA LEU A 711 5.97 -22.40 32.28
C LEU A 711 7.29 -23.18 32.36
N ASN A 712 7.82 -23.39 33.57
CA ASN A 712 8.98 -24.26 33.79
C ASN A 712 8.68 -25.74 33.46
N TRP A 713 7.46 -26.21 33.70
CA TRP A 713 7.04 -27.53 33.22
C TRP A 713 7.08 -27.63 31.69
N LEU A 714 6.58 -26.63 30.96
CA LEU A 714 6.69 -26.60 29.48
C LEU A 714 8.15 -26.60 29.02
N GLN A 715 9.03 -25.86 29.70
CA GLN A 715 10.47 -25.92 29.45
C GLN A 715 11.02 -27.35 29.59
N GLN A 716 10.61 -28.08 30.63
CA GLN A 716 11.06 -29.45 30.86
C GLN A 716 10.51 -30.44 29.81
N GLN A 717 9.24 -30.32 29.42
CA GLN A 717 8.63 -31.17 28.38
C GLN A 717 9.33 -30.98 27.03
N THR A 718 9.49 -29.72 26.62
CA THR A 718 10.10 -29.37 25.32
C THR A 718 11.59 -29.66 25.26
N ALA A 719 12.30 -29.65 26.39
CA ALA A 719 13.70 -30.12 26.44
C ALA A 719 13.82 -31.63 26.18
N ALA A 720 12.77 -32.40 26.46
CA ALA A 720 12.72 -33.84 26.23
C ALA A 720 12.08 -34.22 24.87
N ASP A 721 11.46 -33.28 24.17
CA ASP A 721 10.77 -33.47 22.89
C ASP A 721 11.18 -32.41 21.85
N SER A 722 12.04 -32.81 20.91
CA SER A 722 12.51 -31.93 19.82
C SER A 722 11.43 -31.58 18.79
N GLU A 723 10.31 -32.32 18.77
CA GLU A 723 9.17 -32.06 17.88
C GLU A 723 8.03 -31.32 18.60
N ALA A 724 8.29 -30.77 19.79
CA ALA A 724 7.26 -30.12 20.58
C ALA A 724 6.66 -28.89 19.88
N THR A 725 5.33 -28.83 19.84
CA THR A 725 4.54 -27.61 19.58
C THR A 725 3.92 -27.15 20.88
N VAL A 726 4.13 -25.91 21.26
CA VAL A 726 3.65 -25.36 22.52
C VAL A 726 2.59 -24.30 22.28
N PHE A 727 1.48 -24.40 23.01
CA PHE A 727 0.36 -23.47 23.00
C PHE A 727 0.16 -22.87 24.39
N VAL A 728 0.47 -21.59 24.58
CA VAL A 728 0.24 -20.87 25.84
C VAL A 728 -0.88 -19.85 25.64
N TYR A 729 -1.94 -19.97 26.43
CA TYR A 729 -3.09 -19.05 26.38
C TYR A 729 -3.31 -18.42 27.76
N TYR A 730 -3.24 -17.09 27.85
CA TYR A 730 -3.59 -16.34 29.05
C TYR A 730 -4.83 -15.50 28.80
N SER A 731 -5.87 -15.68 29.63
CA SER A 731 -7.07 -14.84 29.68
C SER A 731 -7.25 -14.29 31.09
N GLY A 732 -7.23 -12.95 31.23
CA GLY A 732 -7.15 -12.30 32.52
C GLY A 732 -6.97 -10.79 32.45
N HIS A 733 -6.78 -10.15 33.61
CA HIS A 733 -6.48 -8.73 33.67
C HIS A 733 -5.01 -8.44 33.37
N GLY A 734 -4.77 -7.33 32.66
CA GLY A 734 -3.44 -6.77 32.44
C GLY A 734 -3.46 -5.27 32.70
N TRP A 735 -2.52 -4.78 33.53
CA TRP A 735 -2.46 -3.38 33.96
C TRP A 735 -1.07 -2.78 33.74
N LEU A 736 -1.04 -1.53 33.28
CA LEU A 736 0.15 -0.72 33.17
C LEU A 736 0.27 0.20 34.38
N ASP A 737 1.40 0.15 35.06
CA ASP A 737 1.79 1.16 36.04
C ASP A 737 2.39 2.37 35.29
N ASN A 738 1.65 3.47 35.20
CA ASN A 738 2.11 4.70 34.55
C ASN A 738 3.28 5.36 35.27
N ALA A 739 3.49 5.10 36.56
CA ALA A 739 4.61 5.69 37.30
C ALA A 739 5.94 5.01 36.93
N THR A 740 5.92 3.71 36.66
CA THR A 740 7.12 2.92 36.36
C THR A 740 7.23 2.44 34.92
N GLY A 741 6.15 2.54 34.13
CA GLY A 741 6.03 1.98 32.79
C GLY A 741 5.95 0.45 32.76
N ARG A 742 5.80 -0.21 33.92
CA ARG A 742 5.78 -1.68 34.01
C ARG A 742 4.38 -2.23 33.80
N TYR A 743 4.31 -3.29 32.99
CA TYR A 743 3.07 -4.03 32.76
C TYR A 743 2.99 -5.27 33.63
N TYR A 744 1.80 -5.54 34.18
CA TYR A 744 1.53 -6.65 35.07
C TYR A 744 0.35 -7.47 34.55
N LEU A 745 0.54 -8.79 34.46
CA LEU A 745 -0.55 -9.75 34.39
C LEU A 745 -1.04 -10.00 35.82
N ILE A 746 -2.36 -10.05 35.99
CA ILE A 746 -2.97 -10.12 37.31
C ILE A 746 -3.36 -11.58 37.59
N PRO A 747 -2.65 -12.28 38.50
CA PRO A 747 -3.00 -13.63 38.93
C PRO A 747 -4.11 -13.59 39.99
N HIS A 748 -4.61 -14.77 40.38
CA HIS A 748 -5.64 -14.89 41.41
C HIS A 748 -5.21 -14.27 42.75
N ASP A 749 -3.96 -14.50 43.17
CA ASP A 749 -3.37 -14.11 44.45
C ASP A 749 -2.83 -12.66 44.47
N VAL A 750 -3.34 -11.79 43.60
CA VAL A 750 -2.96 -10.37 43.62
C VAL A 750 -3.45 -9.68 44.89
N GLU A 751 -2.58 -8.88 45.50
CA GLU A 751 -2.88 -8.04 46.66
C GLU A 751 -3.19 -6.60 46.20
N PRO A 752 -4.41 -6.08 46.44
CA PRO A 752 -4.84 -4.80 45.85
C PRO A 752 -4.02 -3.57 46.23
N PHE A 753 -3.37 -3.64 47.38
CA PHE A 753 -2.54 -2.56 47.92
C PHE A 753 -1.04 -2.81 47.72
N ASP A 754 -0.65 -3.94 47.12
CA ASP A 754 0.74 -4.30 46.85
C ASP A 754 0.88 -5.03 45.50
N ILE A 755 0.32 -4.44 44.44
CA ILE A 755 0.39 -4.96 43.07
C ILE A 755 1.84 -5.21 42.62
N PRO A 756 2.83 -4.32 42.85
CA PRO A 756 4.19 -4.52 42.35
C PRO A 756 4.85 -5.82 42.84
N ASN A 757 4.52 -6.29 44.04
CA ASN A 757 5.09 -7.53 44.60
C ASN A 757 4.21 -8.77 44.38
N SER A 758 2.88 -8.61 44.38
CA SER A 758 1.92 -9.72 44.27
C SER A 758 1.54 -10.08 42.83
N ALA A 759 1.48 -9.12 41.91
CA ALA A 759 1.17 -9.39 40.50
C ALA A 759 2.36 -10.01 39.75
N LEU A 760 2.10 -10.54 38.54
CA LEU A 760 3.10 -11.13 37.66
C LEU A 760 3.62 -10.07 36.67
N PRO A 761 4.86 -9.55 36.83
CA PRO A 761 5.40 -8.61 35.86
C PRO A 761 5.56 -9.28 34.50
N ALA A 762 5.14 -8.61 33.43
CA ALA A 762 5.17 -9.20 32.10
C ALA A 762 6.59 -9.44 31.57
N ASP A 763 7.61 -8.68 32.03
CA ASP A 763 9.02 -9.01 31.76
C ASP A 763 9.42 -10.37 32.37
N THR A 764 8.92 -10.69 33.58
CA THR A 764 9.17 -12.00 34.23
C THR A 764 8.48 -13.13 33.48
N PHE A 765 7.23 -12.91 33.06
CA PHE A 765 6.51 -13.85 32.22
C PHE A 765 7.21 -14.08 30.87
N THR A 766 7.68 -12.99 30.23
CA THR A 766 8.45 -13.03 28.98
C THR A 766 9.75 -13.82 29.13
N GLU A 767 10.47 -13.61 30.25
CA GLU A 767 11.71 -14.35 30.50
C GLU A 767 11.43 -15.83 30.76
N ALA A 768 10.36 -16.19 31.48
CA ALA A 768 9.98 -17.59 31.68
C ALA A 768 9.61 -18.27 30.34
N LEU A 769 8.86 -17.59 29.46
CA LEU A 769 8.62 -18.05 28.09
C LEU A 769 9.92 -18.18 27.29
N ARG A 770 10.90 -17.31 27.56
CA ARG A 770 12.20 -17.34 26.89
C ARG A 770 12.95 -18.64 27.10
N GLN A 771 12.78 -19.23 28.27
CA GLN A 771 13.46 -20.45 28.67
C GLN A 771 12.88 -21.73 28.04
N ILE A 772 11.76 -21.66 27.31
CA ILE A 772 11.14 -22.82 26.64
C ILE A 772 11.85 -23.09 25.29
N PRO A 773 12.58 -24.21 25.13
CA PRO A 773 13.37 -24.53 23.92
C PRO A 773 12.53 -25.11 22.76
N ALA A 774 11.29 -24.67 22.56
CA ALA A 774 10.44 -25.15 21.45
C ALA A 774 10.70 -24.38 20.15
N GLN A 775 10.75 -25.07 19.02
CA GLN A 775 10.81 -24.43 17.69
C GLN A 775 9.44 -23.97 17.18
N ARG A 776 8.36 -24.36 17.87
CA ARG A 776 6.97 -24.01 17.56
C ARG A 776 6.27 -23.62 18.86
N LEU A 777 6.22 -22.33 19.17
CA LEU A 777 5.62 -21.78 20.39
C LEU A 777 4.64 -20.66 20.02
N LEU A 778 3.36 -20.92 20.21
CA LEU A 778 2.28 -19.94 20.07
C LEU A 778 1.90 -19.40 21.46
N VAL A 779 2.05 -18.10 21.66
CA VAL A 779 1.68 -17.41 22.90
C VAL A 779 0.54 -16.43 22.61
N ILE A 780 -0.55 -16.56 23.34
CA ILE A 780 -1.73 -15.73 23.18
C ILE A 780 -2.04 -15.04 24.51
N ILE A 781 -2.09 -13.72 24.46
CA ILE A 781 -2.43 -12.85 25.58
C ILE A 781 -3.78 -12.20 25.30
N ASP A 782 -4.84 -12.81 25.82
CA ASP A 782 -6.18 -12.22 25.86
C ASP A 782 -6.37 -11.42 27.15
N SER A 783 -5.66 -10.29 27.22
CA SER A 783 -5.78 -9.36 28.34
C SER A 783 -6.08 -7.95 27.82
N CYS A 784 -7.29 -7.44 28.08
CA CYS A 784 -7.57 -6.09 28.61
C CYS A 784 -9.06 -5.71 28.63
N HIS A 785 -9.56 -5.44 29.85
CA HIS A 785 -10.81 -4.77 30.22
C HIS A 785 -12.08 -5.04 29.36
N ALA A 786 -12.77 -6.11 29.73
CA ALA A 786 -14.20 -6.29 29.52
C ALA A 786 -15.06 -5.13 30.07
N ALA A 787 -15.16 -4.01 29.35
CA ALA A 787 -15.95 -2.85 29.78
C ALA A 787 -17.49 -3.09 29.81
N GLY A 788 -17.95 -4.32 29.60
CA GLY A 788 -19.36 -4.73 29.54
C GLY A 788 -20.06 -4.86 30.90
N MET A 789 -19.68 -4.13 31.94
CA MET A 789 -20.51 -3.98 33.15
C MET A 789 -21.45 -2.76 33.11
N ALA A 790 -21.51 -2.03 31.99
CA ALA A 790 -22.42 -0.89 31.84
C ALA A 790 -23.51 -1.06 30.76
N THR A 791 -23.52 -2.11 29.94
CA THR A 791 -24.47 -2.19 28.82
C THR A 791 -24.97 -3.60 28.55
N ALA A 792 -25.90 -4.08 29.38
CA ALA A 792 -26.84 -5.12 28.97
C ALA A 792 -28.18 -5.01 29.73
N LYS A 793 -29.10 -4.27 29.10
CA LYS A 793 -30.57 -4.38 29.15
C LYS A 793 -31.35 -3.78 30.34
N ASN A 794 -32.04 -2.67 30.03
CA ASN A 794 -33.33 -2.19 30.58
C ASN A 794 -33.35 -1.52 31.98
N ALA A 795 -32.65 -0.41 32.19
CA ALA A 795 -33.00 0.54 33.26
C ALA A 795 -32.99 2.00 32.76
N PRO A 796 -33.95 2.86 33.16
CA PRO A 796 -34.03 4.25 32.70
C PRO A 796 -32.86 5.10 33.17
N VAL A 797 -32.51 6.08 32.33
CA VAL A 797 -31.41 7.03 32.48
C VAL A 797 -31.70 8.03 33.61
N GLU A 798 -31.59 7.61 34.87
CA GLU A 798 -31.51 8.55 36.00
C GLU A 798 -30.91 7.97 37.31
N THR A 799 -30.42 6.72 37.35
CA THR A 799 -29.84 6.13 38.58
C THR A 799 -28.63 5.20 38.35
N LEU A 800 -27.58 5.63 37.64
CA LEU A 800 -26.33 4.86 37.55
C LEU A 800 -25.08 5.75 37.72
N HIS A 801 -24.78 6.07 38.98
CA HIS A 801 -23.42 6.35 39.43
C HIS A 801 -22.94 5.12 40.24
N ALA A 802 -21.79 4.54 39.89
CA ALA A 802 -21.11 3.35 40.46
C ALA A 802 -21.59 1.99 39.90
N THR A 803 -20.82 1.26 39.07
CA THR A 803 -19.62 0.48 39.47
C THR A 803 -18.54 0.45 38.38
N SER A 804 -17.68 1.47 38.33
CA SER A 804 -16.41 1.41 37.59
C SER A 804 -15.35 0.72 38.48
N LEU A 805 -14.63 -0.27 37.93
CA LEU A 805 -13.46 -0.89 38.56
C LEU A 805 -12.51 0.22 39.07
N ARG A 806 -12.40 0.42 40.38
CA ARG A 806 -11.46 1.40 40.96
C ARG A 806 -10.07 0.78 41.03
N LEU A 807 -9.20 1.19 40.11
CA LEU A 807 -7.78 0.83 40.14
C LEU A 807 -7.02 1.71 41.14
N PRO A 808 -5.93 1.22 41.74
CA PRO A 808 -5.01 2.06 42.52
C PRO A 808 -4.46 3.21 41.68
N ASN A 809 -4.11 4.32 42.35
CA ASN A 809 -3.53 5.48 41.69
C ASN A 809 -2.30 5.07 40.86
N ASN A 810 -2.21 5.59 39.62
CA ASN A 810 -1.19 5.31 38.62
C ASN A 810 -1.33 4.01 37.80
N PHE A 811 -2.32 3.15 38.06
CA PHE A 811 -2.56 1.98 37.21
C PHE A 811 -3.64 2.24 36.17
N LEU A 812 -3.37 1.83 34.92
CA LEU A 812 -4.32 1.87 33.81
C LEU A 812 -4.56 0.48 33.22
N PRO A 813 -5.80 0.12 32.86
CA PRO A 813 -6.08 -1.05 32.06
C PRO A 813 -5.80 -0.70 30.59
N THR A 814 -4.81 -1.34 29.98
CA THR A 814 -4.39 -1.02 28.61
C THR A 814 -3.79 -2.25 27.95
N ALA A 815 -3.96 -2.40 26.63
CA ALA A 815 -3.38 -3.52 25.90
C ALA A 815 -1.86 -3.58 26.11
N LEU A 816 -1.27 -4.75 25.81
CA LEU A 816 0.15 -4.95 26.02
C LEU A 816 0.96 -3.92 25.20
N PRO A 817 1.84 -3.11 25.82
CA PRO A 817 2.61 -2.11 25.09
C PRO A 817 3.47 -2.72 23.98
N LYS A 818 3.60 -2.01 22.86
CA LYS A 818 4.37 -2.47 21.69
C LYS A 818 5.81 -2.87 22.04
N GLU A 819 6.49 -2.12 22.90
CA GLU A 819 7.86 -2.44 23.33
C GLU A 819 7.98 -3.77 24.07
N LEU A 820 6.92 -4.18 24.77
CA LEU A 820 6.85 -5.44 25.50
C LEU A 820 6.48 -6.60 24.58
N ILE A 821 5.61 -6.36 23.59
CA ILE A 821 5.38 -7.28 22.47
C ILE A 821 6.70 -7.56 21.73
N ASP A 822 7.49 -6.51 21.48
CA ASP A 822 8.83 -6.61 20.87
C ASP A 822 9.84 -7.39 21.72
N LYS A 823 9.60 -7.55 23.03
CA LYS A 823 10.37 -8.43 23.92
C LYS A 823 9.83 -9.86 23.92
N LEU A 824 8.51 -10.04 23.90
CA LEU A 824 7.86 -11.36 23.85
C LEU A 824 8.25 -12.14 22.59
N LYS A 825 8.44 -11.45 21.46
CA LYS A 825 8.91 -12.08 20.22
C LYS A 825 10.37 -12.53 20.25
N GLN A 826 11.19 -12.07 21.20
CA GLN A 826 12.61 -12.42 21.24
C GLN A 826 12.80 -13.88 21.64
N GLY A 827 13.14 -14.70 20.66
CA GLY A 827 13.43 -16.13 20.79
C GLY A 827 13.11 -16.85 19.48
N THR A 828 13.70 -18.02 19.25
CA THR A 828 13.44 -18.81 18.03
C THR A 828 12.08 -19.49 18.11
N GLY A 829 11.36 -19.59 16.98
CA GLY A 829 10.18 -20.46 16.89
C GLY A 829 8.87 -19.88 17.44
N ARG A 830 8.74 -18.55 17.56
CA ARG A 830 7.65 -17.92 18.32
C ARG A 830 6.65 -17.14 17.47
N ALA A 831 5.37 -17.35 17.77
CA ALA A 831 4.26 -16.53 17.33
C ALA A 831 3.57 -15.93 18.56
N VAL A 832 3.37 -14.61 18.58
CA VAL A 832 2.77 -13.87 19.71
C VAL A 832 1.53 -13.13 19.25
N PHE A 833 0.40 -13.44 19.87
CA PHE A 833 -0.91 -12.88 19.56
C PHE A 833 -1.43 -12.12 20.79
N THR A 834 -2.00 -10.93 20.57
CA THR A 834 -2.72 -10.20 21.61
C THR A 834 -4.12 -9.86 21.14
N SER A 835 -5.09 -9.85 22.05
CA SER A 835 -6.50 -9.64 21.68
C SER A 835 -6.89 -8.22 21.28
N SER A 836 -6.01 -7.25 21.54
CA SER A 836 -6.17 -5.83 21.19
C SER A 836 -4.79 -5.14 21.07
N THR A 837 -4.75 -3.93 20.50
CA THR A 837 -3.54 -3.12 20.29
C THR A 837 -3.67 -1.71 20.85
N GLY A 838 -2.54 -1.10 21.25
CA GLY A 838 -2.49 0.28 21.72
C GLY A 838 -3.36 0.54 22.95
N GLU A 839 -4.20 1.57 22.90
CA GLU A 839 -5.16 1.90 23.98
C GLU A 839 -6.52 1.20 23.82
N GLN A 840 -6.65 0.25 22.89
CA GLN A 840 -7.91 -0.45 22.64
C GLN A 840 -8.21 -1.51 23.73
N GLN A 841 -9.47 -1.89 23.86
CA GLN A 841 -9.97 -2.86 24.83
C GLN A 841 -10.30 -4.21 24.15
N SER A 842 -10.23 -5.30 24.92
CA SER A 842 -10.76 -6.62 24.56
C SER A 842 -12.18 -6.76 25.14
N TRP A 843 -13.17 -6.96 24.28
CA TRP A 843 -14.59 -6.91 24.65
C TRP A 843 -15.17 -8.30 24.93
N ILE A 844 -16.10 -8.35 25.88
CA ILE A 844 -16.99 -9.51 26.07
C ILE A 844 -18.18 -9.35 25.12
N ARG A 845 -18.61 -10.47 24.54
CA ARG A 845 -19.84 -10.51 23.76
C ARG A 845 -21.05 -10.04 24.61
N PRO A 846 -22.07 -9.41 24.01
CA PRO A 846 -23.26 -8.95 24.74
C PRO A 846 -24.05 -10.06 25.47
N ASP A 847 -23.83 -11.32 25.13
CA ASP A 847 -24.42 -12.49 25.80
C ASP A 847 -23.70 -12.87 27.12
N GLY A 848 -22.54 -12.28 27.43
CA GLY A 848 -21.76 -12.54 28.64
C GLY A 848 -21.14 -13.94 28.70
N LYS A 849 -21.11 -14.67 27.58
CA LYS A 849 -20.67 -16.07 27.56
C LYS A 849 -19.17 -16.25 27.38
N MET A 850 -18.54 -15.42 26.55
CA MET A 850 -17.10 -15.45 26.26
C MET A 850 -16.61 -14.11 25.70
N SER A 851 -15.30 -13.90 25.62
CA SER A 851 -14.72 -12.77 24.90
C SER A 851 -14.97 -12.85 23.39
N ILE A 852 -15.06 -11.70 22.72
CA ILE A 852 -15.17 -11.63 21.24
C ILE A 852 -13.95 -12.30 20.61
N TYR A 853 -12.77 -12.06 21.17
CA TYR A 853 -11.53 -12.67 20.72
C TYR A 853 -11.58 -14.19 20.80
N THR A 854 -11.91 -14.76 21.97
CA THR A 854 -11.99 -16.22 22.15
C THR A 854 -13.03 -16.85 21.24
N PHE A 855 -14.19 -16.23 21.04
CA PHE A 855 -15.23 -16.75 20.14
C PHE A 855 -14.70 -16.97 18.73
N HIS A 856 -14.10 -15.95 18.12
CA HIS A 856 -13.57 -16.06 16.76
C HIS A 856 -12.29 -16.90 16.69
N PHE A 857 -11.51 -16.95 17.78
CA PHE A 857 -10.37 -17.83 17.87
C PHE A 857 -10.79 -19.32 17.86
N LEU A 858 -11.91 -19.67 18.51
CA LEU A 858 -12.49 -21.02 18.47
C LEU A 858 -13.07 -21.38 17.10
N GLU A 859 -13.62 -20.41 16.37
CA GLU A 859 -14.01 -20.61 14.96
C GLU A 859 -12.77 -20.89 14.10
N ALA A 860 -11.70 -20.11 14.28
CA ALA A 860 -10.45 -20.30 13.55
C ALA A 860 -9.81 -21.67 13.81
N LEU A 861 -9.81 -22.15 15.06
CA LEU A 861 -9.33 -23.51 15.43
C LEU A 861 -10.17 -24.65 14.81
N GLN A 862 -11.40 -24.38 14.40
CA GLN A 862 -12.25 -25.33 13.67
C GLN A 862 -12.12 -25.19 12.15
N GLY A 863 -11.27 -24.27 11.68
CA GLY A 863 -10.90 -24.12 10.28
C GLY A 863 -11.62 -23.00 9.54
N ALA A 864 -12.08 -21.97 10.23
CA ALA A 864 -12.82 -20.88 9.59
C ALA A 864 -12.02 -20.06 8.54
N ALA A 865 -10.69 -20.21 8.50
CA ALA A 865 -9.82 -19.69 7.44
C ALA A 865 -9.06 -20.79 6.68
N ASN A 866 -9.56 -22.03 6.71
CA ASN A 866 -8.98 -23.17 6.02
C ASN A 866 -9.76 -23.51 4.76
N GLN A 867 -9.02 -23.90 3.72
CA GLN A 867 -9.56 -24.19 2.41
C GLN A 867 -10.00 -25.67 2.30
N PRO A 868 -10.92 -26.00 1.37
CA PRO A 868 -11.28 -27.38 1.08
C PRO A 868 -10.06 -28.28 0.88
N GLY A 869 -10.01 -29.38 1.64
CA GLY A 869 -8.89 -30.33 1.60
C GLY A 869 -7.71 -30.02 2.52
N ASP A 870 -7.66 -28.86 3.18
CA ASP A 870 -6.70 -28.60 4.26
C ASP A 870 -6.90 -29.62 5.39
N GLN A 871 -5.82 -30.06 6.04
CA GLN A 871 -5.87 -31.08 7.09
C GLN A 871 -5.53 -30.56 8.49
N VAL A 872 -4.98 -29.35 8.59
CA VAL A 872 -4.52 -28.73 9.84
C VAL A 872 -4.83 -27.24 9.83
N VAL A 873 -5.01 -26.67 11.02
CA VAL A 873 -5.04 -25.22 11.25
C VAL A 873 -3.62 -24.75 11.55
N THR A 874 -3.10 -23.78 10.79
CA THR A 874 -1.80 -23.15 11.06
C THR A 874 -1.94 -21.81 11.79
N VAL A 875 -0.81 -21.26 12.26
CA VAL A 875 -0.76 -19.93 12.87
C VAL A 875 -1.30 -18.86 11.91
N SER A 876 -1.00 -18.97 10.61
CA SER A 876 -1.48 -18.03 9.61
C SER A 876 -3.00 -18.11 9.39
N ASN A 877 -3.60 -19.31 9.44
CA ASN A 877 -5.06 -19.44 9.41
C ASN A 877 -5.70 -18.73 10.62
N LEU A 878 -5.13 -18.91 11.81
CA LEU A 878 -5.61 -18.25 13.03
C LEU A 878 -5.51 -16.72 12.92
N MET A 879 -4.37 -16.21 12.44
CA MET A 879 -4.14 -14.78 12.23
C MET A 879 -5.14 -14.18 11.25
N ASN A 880 -5.30 -14.80 10.08
CA ASN A 880 -6.16 -14.29 9.01
C ASN A 880 -7.62 -14.18 9.46
N TYR A 881 -8.13 -15.24 10.11
CA TYR A 881 -9.53 -15.25 10.53
C TYR A 881 -9.81 -14.24 11.65
N VAL A 882 -8.99 -14.28 12.70
CA VAL A 882 -9.20 -13.48 13.91
C VAL A 882 -8.92 -12.01 13.64
N GLY A 883 -7.94 -11.71 12.78
CA GLY A 883 -7.61 -10.34 12.38
C GLY A 883 -8.75 -9.63 11.63
N LYS A 884 -9.60 -10.38 10.93
CA LYS A 884 -10.78 -9.88 10.22
C LYS A 884 -12.01 -9.83 11.13
N THR A 885 -12.33 -10.95 11.76
CA THR A 885 -13.63 -11.13 12.44
C THR A 885 -13.75 -10.44 13.79
N VAL A 886 -12.64 -10.28 14.53
CA VAL A 886 -12.68 -9.59 15.83
C VAL A 886 -12.99 -8.09 15.69
N PRO A 887 -12.34 -7.32 14.79
CA PRO A 887 -12.73 -5.94 14.52
C PRO A 887 -14.20 -5.79 14.12
N ASP A 888 -14.67 -6.65 13.22
CA ASP A 888 -16.05 -6.61 12.71
C ASP A 888 -17.06 -6.86 13.83
N SER A 889 -16.86 -7.91 14.62
CA SER A 889 -17.74 -8.24 15.74
C SER A 889 -17.66 -7.21 16.86
N ALA A 890 -16.50 -6.62 17.16
CA ALA A 890 -16.40 -5.55 18.14
C ALA A 890 -17.16 -4.29 17.70
N LYS A 891 -17.08 -3.93 16.41
CA LYS A 891 -17.84 -2.83 15.83
C LYS A 891 -19.34 -3.12 15.85
N GLN A 892 -19.76 -4.33 15.47
CA GLN A 892 -21.17 -4.69 15.34
C GLN A 892 -21.86 -4.92 16.70
N LEU A 893 -21.21 -5.64 17.61
CA LEU A 893 -21.81 -6.09 18.88
C LEU A 893 -21.62 -5.09 20.01
N CYS A 894 -20.49 -4.37 20.02
CA CYS A 894 -20.10 -3.49 21.11
C CYS A 894 -19.98 -2.00 20.71
N GLN A 895 -20.14 -1.67 19.41
CA GLN A 895 -19.91 -0.32 18.88
C GLN A 895 -18.53 0.23 19.26
N ALA A 896 -17.54 -0.65 19.31
CA ALA A 896 -16.20 -0.35 19.81
C ALA A 896 -15.11 -0.82 18.85
N LYS A 897 -13.88 -0.34 19.07
CA LYS A 897 -12.69 -0.80 18.35
C LYS A 897 -11.99 -1.90 19.14
N GLN A 898 -11.69 -2.99 18.46
CA GLN A 898 -10.81 -4.04 18.94
C GLN A 898 -10.05 -4.62 17.76
N THR A 899 -8.76 -4.36 17.71
CA THR A 899 -7.86 -4.83 16.66
C THR A 899 -6.83 -5.74 17.30
N PRO A 900 -6.93 -7.07 17.07
CA PRO A 900 -5.88 -7.99 17.46
C PRO A 900 -4.53 -7.60 16.88
N PHE A 901 -3.46 -7.95 17.59
CA PHE A 901 -2.10 -7.78 17.10
C PHE A 901 -1.42 -9.15 16.99
N PHE A 902 -0.63 -9.32 15.94
CA PHE A 902 0.07 -10.56 15.62
C PHE A 902 1.52 -10.24 15.24
N ASP A 903 2.48 -11.01 15.75
CA ASP A 903 3.87 -10.95 15.31
C ASP A 903 4.46 -12.37 15.27
N LEU A 904 5.16 -12.69 14.17
CA LEU A 904 5.73 -14.00 13.89
C LEU A 904 7.26 -13.87 13.74
N ALA A 905 8.00 -14.51 14.64
CA ALA A 905 9.46 -14.67 14.57
C ALA A 905 9.86 -16.07 14.07
N THR A 906 8.96 -16.76 13.36
CA THR A 906 9.10 -18.16 12.95
C THR A 906 8.37 -18.45 11.64
N GLU A 907 8.75 -19.54 10.98
CA GLU A 907 7.94 -20.11 9.89
C GLU A 907 6.55 -20.51 10.41
N ASP A 908 5.54 -20.42 9.53
CA ASP A 908 4.19 -20.89 9.83
C ASP A 908 4.18 -22.37 10.20
N PHE A 909 3.41 -22.75 11.21
CA PHE A 909 3.37 -24.13 11.72
C PHE A 909 1.95 -24.58 12.09
N PRO A 910 1.66 -25.90 12.03
CA PRO A 910 0.39 -26.46 12.45
C PRO A 910 0.15 -26.31 13.96
N VAL A 911 -1.03 -25.85 14.34
CA VAL A 911 -1.47 -25.67 15.72
C VAL A 911 -2.53 -26.70 16.11
N ALA A 912 -3.42 -27.10 15.20
CA ALA A 912 -4.49 -28.07 15.46
C ALA A 912 -4.80 -28.95 14.24
N LEU A 913 -5.39 -30.13 14.46
CA LEU A 913 -5.99 -30.93 13.38
C LEU A 913 -7.33 -30.31 12.94
N LEU A 914 -7.68 -30.48 11.66
CA LEU A 914 -9.02 -30.18 11.16
C LEU A 914 -9.89 -31.42 11.19
N HIS A 915 -11.00 -31.34 11.92
CA HIS A 915 -12.01 -32.39 11.99
C HIS A 915 -11.42 -33.77 12.34
N GLY A 916 -10.46 -33.82 13.29
CA GLY A 916 -9.78 -35.05 13.70
C GLY A 916 -8.86 -35.62 12.62
N GLY A 917 -8.32 -34.74 11.77
CA GLY A 917 -7.46 -35.10 10.63
C GLY A 917 -8.22 -35.53 9.38
N LYS A 918 -9.56 -35.45 9.37
CA LYS A 918 -10.37 -35.68 8.15
C LYS A 918 -10.19 -34.56 7.11
N GLY A 919 -9.78 -33.38 7.58
CA GLY A 919 -9.61 -32.19 6.78
C GLY A 919 -10.91 -31.41 6.55
N MET A 920 -10.79 -30.25 5.93
CA MET A 920 -11.91 -29.38 5.60
C MET A 920 -12.76 -30.01 4.48
N PRO A 921 -14.11 -30.05 4.62
CA PRO A 921 -14.99 -30.55 3.58
C PRO A 921 -14.88 -29.79 2.25
N GLN A 922 -15.40 -30.38 1.18
CA GLN A 922 -15.35 -29.79 -0.17
C GLN A 922 -16.11 -28.45 -0.27
N GLN A 923 -17.17 -28.26 0.52
CA GLN A 923 -17.89 -26.99 0.58
C GLN A 923 -17.30 -26.01 1.61
N GLY A 924 -16.13 -26.31 2.17
CA GLY A 924 -15.36 -25.39 3.02
C GLY A 924 -16.01 -25.13 4.38
N TRP A 925 -15.67 -23.96 4.96
CA TRP A 925 -16.16 -23.54 6.28
C TRP A 925 -17.69 -23.42 6.34
N ASP A 926 -18.35 -22.99 5.26
CA ASP A 926 -19.81 -22.74 5.26
C ASP A 926 -20.64 -23.99 5.55
N GLU A 927 -20.16 -25.18 5.15
CA GLU A 927 -20.82 -26.46 5.46
C GLU A 927 -20.84 -26.76 6.96
N VAL A 928 -19.75 -26.41 7.66
CA VAL A 928 -19.53 -26.77 9.08
C VAL A 928 -19.77 -25.61 10.04
N LYS A 929 -19.88 -24.37 9.54
CA LYS A 929 -19.97 -23.14 10.34
C LYS A 929 -21.13 -23.17 11.34
N ALA A 930 -22.32 -23.57 10.91
CA ALA A 930 -23.49 -23.63 11.78
C ALA A 930 -23.29 -24.63 12.93
N GLU A 931 -22.76 -25.82 12.62
CA GLU A 931 -22.44 -26.84 13.62
C GLU A 931 -21.33 -26.38 14.57
N ALA A 932 -20.28 -25.74 14.04
CA ALA A 932 -19.18 -25.19 14.82
C ALA A 932 -19.64 -24.09 15.79
N GLN A 933 -20.48 -23.15 15.33
CA GLN A 933 -21.05 -22.08 16.15
C GLN A 933 -22.04 -22.60 17.20
N GLU A 934 -22.84 -23.60 16.84
CA GLU A 934 -23.72 -24.29 17.80
C GLU A 934 -22.89 -24.98 18.88
N ARG A 935 -21.81 -25.67 18.52
CA ARG A 935 -20.89 -26.31 19.46
C ARG A 935 -20.23 -25.31 20.39
N ILE A 936 -19.70 -24.20 19.88
CA ILE A 936 -19.16 -23.10 20.70
C ILE A 936 -20.23 -22.58 21.69
N SER A 937 -21.47 -22.45 21.22
CA SER A 937 -22.60 -22.04 22.06
C SER A 937 -22.97 -23.06 23.14
N GLN A 938 -22.83 -24.36 22.86
CA GLN A 938 -23.06 -25.44 23.83
C GLN A 938 -21.94 -25.51 24.87
N ILE A 939 -20.68 -25.43 24.44
CA ILE A 939 -19.49 -25.42 25.30
C ILE A 939 -19.55 -24.24 26.29
N SER A 940 -19.99 -23.06 25.83
CA SER A 940 -20.12 -21.87 26.67
C SER A 940 -21.31 -21.86 27.65
N ASN A 941 -22.22 -22.83 27.54
CA ASN A 941 -23.34 -23.01 28.48
C ASN A 941 -23.01 -23.96 29.64
N VAL A 942 -21.83 -24.60 29.66
CA VAL A 942 -21.43 -25.50 30.75
C VAL A 942 -21.20 -24.69 32.03
N SER A 943 -22.03 -24.91 33.05
CA SER A 943 -21.93 -24.29 34.37
C SER A 943 -20.64 -24.72 35.08
N VAL A 944 -19.99 -23.78 35.77
CA VAL A 944 -18.76 -24.01 36.58
C VAL A 944 -18.99 -24.95 37.79
N GLU A 945 -20.22 -25.38 38.05
CA GLU A 945 -20.58 -26.20 39.24
C GLU A 945 -20.20 -27.70 39.15
N GLY A 946 -19.56 -28.16 38.07
CA GLY A 946 -19.38 -29.60 37.81
C GLY A 946 -18.15 -30.31 38.41
N ASN A 947 -17.12 -29.61 38.91
CA ASN A 947 -15.81 -30.24 39.16
C ASN A 947 -15.37 -30.39 40.62
N GLN A 948 -16.27 -30.23 41.61
CA GLN A 948 -15.98 -30.55 43.01
C GLN A 948 -16.41 -31.95 43.45
N SER A 949 -16.99 -32.77 42.58
CA SER A 949 -17.60 -34.06 42.94
C SER A 949 -16.92 -35.30 42.36
N GLN A 950 -15.61 -35.23 42.06
CA GLN A 950 -14.79 -36.43 41.80
C GLN A 950 -13.34 -36.32 42.33
N MET A 951 -13.17 -36.01 43.62
CA MET A 951 -11.98 -36.44 44.37
C MET A 951 -12.36 -36.79 45.80
N ASN A 952 -13.09 -37.89 45.96
CA ASN A 952 -13.08 -38.66 47.19
C ASN A 952 -12.89 -40.12 46.80
N LEU A 953 -11.70 -40.66 47.11
CA LEU A 953 -11.47 -42.01 47.64
C LEU A 953 -9.96 -42.30 47.69
N SER A 954 -9.33 -42.03 48.84
CA SER A 954 -8.51 -43.03 49.55
C SER A 954 -7.99 -42.50 50.88
N GLY A 955 -8.72 -42.86 51.94
CA GLY A 955 -8.24 -43.30 53.25
C GLY A 955 -7.20 -42.49 54.02
N GLY A 956 -7.58 -42.02 55.21
CA GLY A 956 -6.61 -41.75 56.28
C GLY A 956 -7.10 -40.81 57.36
N SER A 957 -7.77 -41.36 58.37
CA SER A 957 -8.22 -40.71 59.61
C SER A 957 -7.25 -39.68 60.19
N THR A 958 -7.77 -38.54 60.66
CA THR A 958 -7.70 -38.14 62.09
C THR A 958 -8.49 -36.85 62.35
N ASN A 959 -9.41 -36.93 63.31
CA ASN A 959 -10.12 -35.81 63.91
C ASN A 959 -9.14 -34.84 64.58
N ILE A 960 -9.24 -33.54 64.31
CA ILE A 960 -9.04 -32.52 65.35
C ILE A 960 -10.15 -31.47 65.22
N ASN A 961 -10.84 -31.31 66.34
CA ASN A 961 -12.02 -30.50 66.56
C ASN A 961 -11.58 -29.35 67.47
N ILE A 962 -11.55 -28.08 67.02
CA ILE A 962 -11.46 -26.93 67.93
C ILE A 962 -12.26 -25.74 67.39
N ASN A 963 -13.19 -25.30 68.24
CA ASN A 963 -14.06 -24.13 68.12
C ASN A 963 -13.32 -22.78 68.24
N ALA A 964 -13.88 -21.80 67.54
CA ALA A 964 -14.18 -20.42 67.93
C ALA A 964 -13.19 -19.55 68.74
N ALA A 965 -13.11 -18.30 68.24
CA ALA A 965 -12.94 -17.02 68.93
C ALA A 965 -11.52 -16.49 69.19
N GLY A 966 -11.31 -15.27 68.68
CA GLY A 966 -10.77 -14.18 69.50
C GLY A 966 -9.25 -14.00 69.56
N ASP A 967 -8.77 -13.13 68.66
CA ASP A 967 -8.10 -11.87 69.02
C ASP A 967 -6.66 -11.88 69.59
N ILE A 968 -5.93 -10.82 69.17
CA ILE A 968 -4.76 -10.17 69.79
C ILE A 968 -3.32 -10.72 69.53
N SER A 969 -2.69 -10.07 68.55
CA SER A 969 -1.36 -9.39 68.59
C SER A 969 -0.02 -10.13 68.64
N ASN A 970 0.88 -9.55 67.83
CA ASN A 970 2.28 -9.19 68.07
C ASN A 970 3.43 -10.21 67.91
N VAL A 971 4.23 -9.90 66.88
CA VAL A 971 5.70 -9.67 66.90
C VAL A 971 6.59 -10.87 67.20
N GLY A 972 7.44 -11.18 66.22
CA GLY A 972 8.64 -12.00 66.44
C GLY A 972 9.41 -12.25 65.15
N ILE A 973 10.34 -11.35 64.83
CA ILE A 973 11.30 -11.43 63.73
C ILE A 973 12.26 -12.62 63.94
N SER A 974 12.50 -13.40 62.89
CA SER A 974 13.84 -13.87 62.48
C SER A 974 13.86 -14.14 60.99
#